data_AF-A0AAE3LME7-F1
#
_entry.id   AF-A0AAE3LME7-F1
#
_cell.length_a   1.000
_cell.length_b   1.000
_cell.length_c   1.000
_cell.angle_alpha   90.00
_cell.angle_beta   90.00
_cell.angle_gamma   90.00
#
_symmetry.space_group_name_H-M   'P 1'
#
loop_
_entity.id
_entity.type
_entity.pdbx_description
1 polymer ?
#
loop_
_entity_poly.entity_id
_entity_poly.type
_entity_poly.pdbx_seq_one_letter_code
_entity_poly.pdbx_strand_id
1 'polypeptide(L)'
;MKKAKRPKVLLVFLCLLLFVPAITPKPTVLANTNDEESKNDLLENHLYSDPATENTFAKFTYQDYLDKHPTITRPDEEIVIEAADYVNGSPEPEMYENYEGMSGTSIYSSEEGSIKWEVDVPEAGYYNIEIAYFPIKGKDMNIERQLKINGEVPFDGAKYLSFSRVWANEAEIKKDENGNHRRPSQVEKPKWMTTYLKDYMGYEEEPYLFYFDKGLNTIELESVQDMMLIRTITLKQMDKIPTYEELKSSYENNNYELVKLDDNIKKQAELAELKSDAMLYPTYDRSSPATEPSDPSKIRLNTIGGETWKNVGQWLTWEIDVPENGLYEIGLKYWQNSKSGRYVSRTLLIDGEVPFKEMQNLKFPYSSDWNVMTIGDGQSPYVFYLEEGKHEITLEVSLGDLAGMISEVEDSLFQLNAAYRQMLMVIGNTPDVFRDYQLEKKMPEVLEVLNQQRTVLENVSSQLAEESGRKGITTSTLDTLVVQLGSMYEEPESIPERWAAFKTNLSSLGAWILEMQEQPLQLDYLFLSSDNVEKPKAKSGFFKNLWFSVESFFGSFVEDYSSIGESGEDALTVWVGSRDYGNILNSLAENYFEPDSGIDVNIEIVDAATLLPATLANQGPDVALQVGIGDPVNYAIRNAVVDLSQFDDFAEVADRFDPSAMVPFEFNEGYYAVPETQTFPMMFYRKDIFEELGIEAPQTWDDLYEIMPYIQKNNMNIGIPINGVTGTGSVTGIASTLSSYTMFLYQNGGTLYRENGAASALDEEEAVTEFKEWTSLYVDYSIPVLYDFANRFRTGEMPIGIADYSTYNYLSVFAPELKGLWEMVPVPGTVTNNNQINRAVSSSGTASIILKNSTHQEDAWEFIKWWTSADIQAKFGKELESIIGVAARYATANLEAVELLGWSSKTYRNIAEQWEEVVGNPEVPGGYFTPRHVENAFRKVYNDLDDPRETILDYAITIDLEINNKRIEFGLETLE
;
A
#
# COMPACT_ATOMS: atom_id res chain seq x y z
N MET A 1 62.52 3.65 5.65
CA MET A 1 61.34 4.34 6.23
C MET A 1 60.08 3.63 5.75
N LYS A 2 59.20 3.30 6.70
CA LYS A 2 57.82 2.77 6.63
C LYS A 2 57.41 2.06 5.33
N LYS A 3 57.40 0.72 5.38
CA LYS A 3 56.87 -0.18 4.34
C LYS A 3 55.42 -0.57 4.63
N ALA A 4 54.61 -0.50 3.58
CA ALA A 4 53.37 -1.27 3.42
C ALA A 4 53.63 -2.79 3.53
N LYS A 5 52.60 -3.55 3.94
CA LYS A 5 52.27 -4.93 3.52
C LYS A 5 51.10 -5.50 4.34
N ARG A 6 49.97 -5.81 3.68
CA ARG A 6 49.29 -7.13 3.87
C ARG A 6 50.13 -8.18 3.08
N PRO A 7 50.02 -9.53 3.22
CA PRO A 7 48.83 -10.32 3.63
C PRO A 7 49.11 -11.72 4.29
N LYS A 8 48.03 -12.55 4.40
CA LYS A 8 47.96 -14.05 4.40
C LYS A 8 48.37 -14.80 5.70
N VAL A 9 47.85 -15.97 6.12
CA VAL A 9 46.74 -16.93 5.85
C VAL A 9 47.09 -18.22 6.66
N LEU A 10 46.10 -19.03 7.13
CA LEU A 10 46.17 -20.46 7.57
C LEU A 10 46.92 -20.80 8.89
N LEU A 11 46.68 -21.84 9.71
CA LEU A 11 45.66 -22.89 9.94
C LEU A 11 46.12 -23.73 11.19
N VAL A 12 45.19 -24.48 11.83
CA VAL A 12 45.35 -25.84 12.42
C VAL A 12 45.91 -26.05 13.87
N PHE A 13 44.97 -26.46 14.75
CA PHE A 13 44.91 -27.62 15.69
C PHE A 13 45.84 -27.75 16.94
N LEU A 14 45.29 -28.01 18.14
CA LEU A 14 44.74 -29.30 18.66
C LEU A 14 44.65 -29.30 20.22
N CYS A 15 43.49 -29.72 20.75
CA CYS A 15 43.14 -30.41 22.02
C CYS A 15 43.92 -30.23 23.35
N LEU A 16 43.17 -30.03 24.45
CA LEU A 16 43.01 -31.06 25.50
C LEU A 16 41.84 -30.79 26.47
N LEU A 17 41.06 -31.85 26.67
CA LEU A 17 39.98 -32.07 27.64
C LEU A 17 40.38 -31.77 29.09
N LEU A 18 39.39 -31.40 29.93
CA LEU A 18 39.11 -32.05 31.21
C LEU A 18 37.69 -31.75 31.70
N PHE A 19 36.92 -32.82 31.90
CA PHE A 19 35.57 -32.91 32.47
C PHE A 19 35.62 -32.86 34.01
N VAL A 20 34.69 -32.14 34.66
CA VAL A 20 34.22 -32.41 36.04
C VAL A 20 32.72 -32.08 36.10
N PRO A 21 31.83 -32.98 36.60
CA PRO A 21 30.40 -32.71 36.72
C PRO A 21 30.08 -32.07 38.08
N ALA A 22 29.30 -30.99 38.08
CA ALA A 22 28.68 -30.45 39.29
C ALA A 22 27.24 -30.97 39.41
N ILE A 23 26.97 -31.63 40.53
CA ILE A 23 25.67 -32.15 40.95
C ILE A 23 24.85 -30.97 41.49
N THR A 24 23.65 -30.74 40.97
CA THR A 24 22.65 -29.83 41.57
C THR A 24 21.49 -30.63 42.18
N PRO A 25 20.91 -30.20 43.33
CA PRO A 25 19.85 -30.92 44.01
C PRO A 25 18.47 -30.61 43.42
N LYS A 26 17.58 -31.61 43.42
CA LYS A 26 16.15 -31.48 43.07
C LYS A 26 15.42 -30.56 44.07
N PRO A 27 14.54 -29.64 43.63
CA PRO A 27 13.56 -29.05 44.51
C PRO A 27 12.41 -30.04 44.75
N THR A 28 11.90 -30.02 45.98
CA THR A 28 10.79 -30.85 46.45
C THR A 28 9.50 -30.06 46.24
N VAL A 29 8.57 -30.60 45.46
CA VAL A 29 7.23 -30.02 45.27
C VAL A 29 6.39 -30.33 46.51
N LEU A 30 5.89 -29.30 47.18
CA LEU A 30 4.82 -29.41 48.16
C LEU A 30 3.49 -29.29 47.42
N ALA A 31 2.75 -30.39 47.38
CA ALA A 31 1.39 -30.44 46.89
C ALA A 31 0.45 -29.70 47.85
N ASN A 32 -0.40 -28.84 47.31
CA ASN A 32 -1.70 -28.53 47.90
C ASN A 32 -2.74 -28.56 46.78
N THR A 33 -3.86 -29.18 47.10
CA THR A 33 -4.80 -29.84 46.20
C THR A 33 -6.05 -29.03 45.93
N ASN A 34 -6.62 -29.28 44.74
CA ASN A 34 -8.03 -29.16 44.33
C ASN A 34 -8.46 -27.87 43.61
N ASP A 35 -8.37 -27.87 42.28
CA ASP A 35 -9.48 -27.58 41.34
C ASP A 35 -9.06 -27.74 39.85
N GLU A 36 -8.38 -28.85 39.50
CA GLU A 36 -7.89 -29.10 38.11
C GLU A 36 -8.73 -30.09 37.30
N GLU A 37 -9.75 -30.72 37.89
CA GLU A 37 -10.41 -31.88 37.24
C GLU A 37 -11.44 -31.51 36.16
N SER A 38 -11.71 -30.23 35.90
CA SER A 38 -12.59 -29.80 34.78
C SER A 38 -11.88 -29.05 33.64
N LYS A 39 -10.63 -28.62 33.82
CA LYS A 39 -9.83 -27.97 32.77
C LYS A 39 -9.00 -28.97 31.94
N ASN A 40 -8.63 -30.10 32.52
CA ASN A 40 -7.80 -31.11 31.84
C ASN A 40 -8.58 -31.97 30.81
N ASP A 41 -9.90 -32.08 30.91
CA ASP A 41 -10.71 -32.89 29.97
C ASP A 41 -10.94 -32.17 28.62
N LEU A 42 -10.78 -30.84 28.58
CA LEU A 42 -10.73 -30.04 27.35
C LEU A 42 -9.33 -30.04 26.70
N LEU A 43 -8.27 -30.23 27.52
CA LEU A 43 -6.88 -30.24 27.06
C LEU A 43 -6.49 -31.54 26.33
N GLU A 44 -7.05 -32.70 26.70
CA GLU A 44 -6.68 -33.97 26.06
C GLU A 44 -7.44 -34.27 24.74
N ASN A 45 -8.68 -33.77 24.57
CA ASN A 45 -9.49 -34.07 23.38
C ASN A 45 -9.13 -33.25 22.13
N HIS A 46 -8.39 -32.14 22.25
CA HIS A 46 -7.86 -31.39 21.10
C HIS A 46 -6.44 -31.78 20.69
N LEU A 47 -5.78 -32.67 21.45
CA LEU A 47 -4.37 -33.04 21.20
C LEU A 47 -4.17 -34.10 20.11
N TYR A 48 -5.24 -34.73 19.62
CA TYR A 48 -5.18 -35.80 18.62
C TYR A 48 -6.38 -35.82 17.64
N SER A 49 -6.94 -34.66 17.29
CA SER A 49 -7.69 -34.59 16.04
C SER A 49 -6.69 -34.65 14.88
N ASP A 50 -6.74 -35.75 14.15
CA ASP A 50 -6.00 -36.01 12.92
C ASP A 50 -6.15 -34.84 11.94
N PRO A 51 -5.09 -34.04 11.63
CA PRO A 51 -5.18 -32.99 10.62
C PRO A 51 -5.25 -33.57 9.20
N ALA A 52 -5.04 -34.88 9.04
CA ALA A 52 -5.12 -35.53 7.76
C ALA A 52 -6.54 -36.06 7.54
N THR A 53 -7.42 -35.30 6.87
CA THR A 53 -8.36 -35.87 5.88
C THR A 53 -9.18 -34.89 5.06
N GLU A 54 -9.17 -33.59 5.33
CA GLU A 54 -9.71 -32.60 4.38
C GLU A 54 -8.64 -31.59 4.04
N ASN A 55 -8.52 -31.28 2.75
CA ASN A 55 -7.61 -30.29 2.21
C ASN A 55 -8.15 -28.88 2.58
N THR A 56 -8.24 -28.58 3.88
CA THR A 56 -8.90 -27.40 4.47
C THR A 56 -8.19 -26.08 4.17
N PHE A 57 -7.12 -26.12 3.39
CA PHE A 57 -6.27 -24.96 3.11
C PHE A 57 -6.17 -24.65 1.62
N ALA A 58 -6.90 -25.32 0.73
CA ALA A 58 -6.88 -24.99 -0.69
C ALA A 58 -7.70 -23.72 -0.95
N LYS A 59 -7.07 -22.68 -1.51
CA LYS A 59 -7.75 -21.58 -2.22
C LYS A 59 -8.75 -22.23 -3.17
N PHE A 60 -10.04 -21.89 -3.08
CA PHE A 60 -11.03 -22.45 -4.00
C PHE A 60 -10.96 -21.64 -5.28
N THR A 61 -10.16 -22.13 -6.24
CA THR A 61 -9.81 -21.38 -7.45
C THR A 61 -10.98 -21.37 -8.45
N TYR A 62 -10.89 -20.48 -9.44
CA TYR A 62 -11.85 -20.46 -10.53
C TYR A 62 -11.81 -21.78 -11.33
N GLN A 63 -10.63 -22.38 -11.52
CA GLN A 63 -10.53 -23.68 -12.18
C GLN A 63 -11.20 -24.80 -11.36
N ASP A 64 -11.03 -24.82 -10.04
CA ASP A 64 -11.72 -25.78 -9.16
C ASP A 64 -13.26 -25.63 -9.26
N TYR A 65 -13.73 -24.39 -9.39
CA TYR A 65 -15.14 -24.08 -9.61
C TYR A 65 -15.65 -24.63 -10.94
N LEU A 66 -14.90 -24.44 -12.02
CA LEU A 66 -15.25 -25.00 -13.33
C LEU A 66 -15.30 -26.53 -13.31
N ASP A 67 -14.34 -27.17 -12.63
CA ASP A 67 -14.22 -28.63 -12.54
C ASP A 67 -15.35 -29.29 -11.72
N LYS A 68 -15.95 -28.56 -10.77
CA LYS A 68 -17.12 -29.05 -10.00
C LYS A 68 -18.36 -29.31 -10.87
N HIS A 69 -18.50 -28.63 -12.02
CA HIS A 69 -19.63 -28.81 -12.93
C HIS A 69 -19.17 -29.28 -14.32
N PRO A 70 -18.92 -30.59 -14.52
CA PRO A 70 -18.29 -31.13 -15.72
C PRO A 70 -19.14 -31.06 -17.00
N THR A 71 -20.42 -30.68 -16.89
CA THR A 71 -21.29 -30.48 -18.07
C THR A 71 -21.41 -28.98 -18.34
N ILE A 72 -20.50 -28.46 -19.16
CA ILE A 72 -20.45 -27.06 -19.59
C ILE A 72 -21.59 -26.80 -20.58
N THR A 73 -22.79 -26.55 -20.06
CA THR A 73 -23.87 -25.99 -20.87
C THR A 73 -23.74 -24.47 -20.79
N ARG A 74 -23.66 -23.79 -21.93
CA ARG A 74 -23.62 -22.32 -22.03
C ARG A 74 -24.85 -21.86 -22.79
N PRO A 75 -25.99 -21.64 -22.10
CA PRO A 75 -27.22 -21.21 -22.75
C PRO A 75 -27.03 -19.83 -23.41
N ASP A 76 -27.54 -19.69 -24.63
CA ASP A 76 -27.57 -18.44 -25.38
C ASP A 76 -28.86 -17.67 -25.08
N GLU A 77 -29.12 -17.44 -23.80
CA GLU A 77 -30.25 -16.65 -23.31
C GLU A 77 -29.74 -15.42 -22.55
N GLU A 78 -30.43 -14.29 -22.74
CA GLU A 78 -30.16 -13.03 -22.05
C GLU A 78 -31.25 -12.78 -21.01
N ILE A 79 -30.85 -12.59 -19.75
CA ILE A 79 -31.73 -12.33 -18.61
C ILE A 79 -31.32 -11.01 -17.99
N VAL A 80 -32.15 -9.99 -18.15
CA VAL A 80 -31.92 -8.66 -17.58
C VAL A 80 -32.65 -8.54 -16.25
N ILE A 81 -31.90 -8.23 -15.19
CA ILE A 81 -32.40 -7.97 -13.85
C ILE A 81 -32.30 -6.45 -13.63
N GLU A 82 -33.45 -5.81 -13.48
CA GLU A 82 -33.52 -4.40 -13.10
C GLU A 82 -33.02 -4.27 -11.66
N ALA A 83 -32.05 -3.38 -11.40
CA ALA A 83 -31.46 -3.30 -10.06
C ALA A 83 -32.50 -2.94 -8.99
N ALA A 84 -33.54 -2.17 -9.35
CA ALA A 84 -34.64 -1.81 -8.47
C ALA A 84 -35.51 -3.00 -8.01
N ASP A 85 -35.46 -4.15 -8.70
CA ASP A 85 -36.21 -5.36 -8.35
C ASP A 85 -35.48 -6.21 -7.26
N TYR A 86 -34.66 -5.58 -6.42
CA TYR A 86 -33.98 -6.27 -5.31
C TYR A 86 -35.01 -6.77 -4.27
N VAL A 87 -34.70 -7.91 -3.65
CA VAL A 87 -35.56 -8.54 -2.62
C VAL A 87 -35.11 -8.21 -1.20
N ASN A 88 -33.83 -7.89 -1.00
CA ASN A 88 -33.29 -7.47 0.28
C ASN A 88 -32.09 -6.53 0.07
N GLY A 89 -32.02 -5.47 0.85
CA GLY A 89 -30.87 -4.57 0.91
C GLY A 89 -30.63 -4.16 2.36
N SER A 90 -29.38 -4.21 2.80
CA SER A 90 -28.99 -3.81 4.15
C SER A 90 -27.67 -3.01 4.08
N PRO A 91 -27.70 -1.67 4.26
CA PRO A 91 -28.88 -0.83 4.47
C PRO A 91 -29.83 -0.82 3.27
N GLU A 92 -31.07 -0.39 3.47
CA GLU A 92 -32.04 -0.27 2.37
C GLU A 92 -31.52 0.75 1.33
N PRO A 93 -31.34 0.36 0.06
CA PRO A 93 -30.68 1.19 -0.92
C PRO A 93 -31.59 2.33 -1.40
N GLU A 94 -31.03 3.54 -1.48
CA GLU A 94 -31.70 4.68 -2.10
C GLU A 94 -31.90 4.45 -3.61
N MET A 95 -33.02 4.91 -4.16
CA MET A 95 -33.37 4.75 -5.57
C MET A 95 -33.28 6.07 -6.32
N TYR A 96 -32.80 6.03 -7.56
CA TYR A 96 -32.65 7.19 -8.43
C TYR A 96 -33.30 6.94 -9.80
N GLU A 97 -34.19 7.84 -10.21
CA GLU A 97 -34.91 7.76 -11.47
C GLU A 97 -34.17 8.50 -12.58
N ASN A 98 -33.91 7.82 -13.69
CA ASN A 98 -33.31 8.38 -14.91
C ASN A 98 -31.99 9.14 -14.65
N TYR A 99 -31.18 8.65 -13.71
CA TYR A 99 -29.98 9.33 -13.21
C TYR A 99 -28.93 9.51 -14.31
N GLU A 100 -28.39 10.72 -14.44
CA GLU A 100 -27.36 11.08 -15.44
C GLU A 100 -27.72 10.61 -16.87
N GLY A 101 -29.00 10.69 -17.23
CA GLY A 101 -29.50 10.39 -18.57
C GLY A 101 -29.75 8.91 -18.88
N MET A 102 -29.45 7.97 -17.97
CA MET A 102 -29.74 6.54 -18.17
C MET A 102 -31.17 6.22 -17.76
N SER A 103 -31.99 5.75 -18.71
CA SER A 103 -33.41 5.47 -18.49
C SER A 103 -33.66 4.36 -17.47
N GLY A 104 -34.65 4.56 -16.60
CA GLY A 104 -35.11 3.61 -15.58
C GLY A 104 -34.59 3.91 -14.17
N THR A 105 -34.78 2.97 -13.25
CA THR A 105 -34.45 3.15 -11.83
C THR A 105 -33.12 2.48 -11.50
N SER A 106 -32.16 3.26 -11.00
CA SER A 106 -30.92 2.73 -10.43
C SER A 106 -30.98 2.74 -8.91
N ILE A 107 -30.17 1.90 -8.28
CA ILE A 107 -30.10 1.80 -6.81
C ILE A 107 -28.70 2.17 -6.33
N TYR A 108 -28.63 2.78 -5.14
CA TYR A 108 -27.39 3.11 -4.47
C TYR A 108 -26.86 1.92 -3.67
N SER A 109 -25.70 1.42 -4.10
CA SER A 109 -24.90 0.47 -3.34
C SER A 109 -23.89 1.24 -2.51
N SER A 110 -24.15 1.33 -1.21
CA SER A 110 -23.31 2.02 -0.21
C SER A 110 -21.92 1.39 -0.07
N GLU A 111 -21.03 2.05 0.67
CA GLU A 111 -19.67 1.54 0.96
C GLU A 111 -19.67 0.24 1.78
N GLU A 112 -20.77 -0.07 2.47
CA GLU A 112 -20.97 -1.29 3.24
C GLU A 112 -22.36 -1.87 3.03
N GLY A 113 -22.53 -3.14 3.40
CA GLY A 113 -23.81 -3.82 3.32
C GLY A 113 -23.92 -4.79 2.15
N SER A 114 -25.12 -5.28 1.88
CA SER A 114 -25.37 -6.12 0.73
C SER A 114 -26.72 -5.86 0.09
N ILE A 115 -26.82 -6.15 -1.20
CA ILE A 115 -28.05 -6.09 -1.98
C ILE A 115 -28.25 -7.44 -2.66
N LYS A 116 -29.46 -7.97 -2.57
CA LYS A 116 -29.83 -9.29 -3.03
C LYS A 116 -31.00 -9.24 -4.01
N TRP A 117 -30.89 -10.00 -5.08
CA TRP A 117 -31.90 -10.19 -6.12
C TRP A 117 -32.29 -11.66 -6.24
N GLU A 118 -33.51 -11.88 -6.70
CA GLU A 118 -34.02 -13.18 -7.13
C GLU A 118 -34.11 -13.20 -8.66
N VAL A 119 -33.66 -14.28 -9.29
CA VAL A 119 -33.69 -14.45 -10.75
C VAL A 119 -34.20 -15.84 -11.10
N ASP A 120 -35.18 -15.91 -12.00
CA ASP A 120 -35.68 -17.17 -12.54
C ASP A 120 -34.91 -17.53 -13.82
N VAL A 121 -34.08 -18.56 -13.74
CA VAL A 121 -33.18 -18.99 -14.82
C VAL A 121 -33.82 -20.14 -15.60
N PRO A 122 -34.11 -19.97 -16.91
CA PRO A 122 -34.89 -20.93 -17.70
C PRO A 122 -34.13 -22.21 -18.05
N GLU A 123 -32.81 -22.14 -18.20
CA GLU A 123 -31.91 -23.24 -18.51
C GLU A 123 -30.70 -23.24 -17.56
N ALA A 124 -30.41 -24.37 -16.94
CA ALA A 124 -29.24 -24.48 -16.07
C ALA A 124 -27.96 -24.43 -16.90
N GLY A 125 -26.96 -23.70 -16.45
CA GLY A 125 -25.70 -23.57 -17.17
C GLY A 125 -24.84 -22.42 -16.71
N TYR A 126 -23.75 -22.20 -17.43
CA TYR A 126 -22.82 -21.11 -17.20
C TYR A 126 -23.23 -19.85 -17.95
N TYR A 127 -23.22 -18.73 -17.26
CA TYR A 127 -23.50 -17.39 -17.78
C TYR A 127 -22.35 -16.45 -17.39
N ASN A 128 -22.08 -15.44 -18.23
CA ASN A 128 -21.36 -14.27 -17.78
C ASN A 128 -22.34 -13.30 -17.10
N ILE A 129 -21.85 -12.54 -16.13
CA ILE A 129 -22.62 -11.47 -15.48
C ILE A 129 -22.06 -10.14 -15.96
N GLU A 130 -22.91 -9.33 -16.57
CA GLU A 130 -22.61 -7.95 -16.97
C GLU A 130 -23.36 -6.99 -16.02
N ILE A 131 -22.69 -5.93 -15.58
CA ILE A 131 -23.27 -4.92 -14.70
C ILE A 131 -23.16 -3.56 -15.36
N ALA A 132 -24.29 -2.86 -15.46
CA ALA A 132 -24.33 -1.43 -15.77
C ALA A 132 -24.30 -0.64 -14.46
N TYR A 133 -23.26 0.17 -14.26
CA TYR A 133 -23.02 0.92 -13.03
C TYR A 133 -22.59 2.35 -13.29
N PHE A 134 -22.74 3.19 -12.27
CA PHE A 134 -22.26 4.57 -12.26
C PHE A 134 -21.37 4.77 -11.03
N PRO A 135 -20.07 5.09 -11.18
CA PRO A 135 -19.17 5.34 -10.06
C PRO A 135 -19.47 6.73 -9.48
N ILE A 136 -20.42 6.82 -8.53
CA ILE A 136 -20.69 8.09 -7.84
C ILE A 136 -19.40 8.55 -7.17
N LYS A 137 -19.09 9.85 -7.29
CA LYS A 137 -17.91 10.48 -6.69
C LYS A 137 -17.71 10.02 -5.25
N GLY A 138 -16.51 9.54 -4.94
CA GLY A 138 -16.24 8.93 -3.65
C GLY A 138 -14.93 9.28 -3.00
N LYS A 139 -14.32 8.28 -2.36
CA LYS A 139 -13.04 8.40 -1.67
C LYS A 139 -11.86 8.14 -2.62
N ASP A 140 -12.09 8.35 -3.92
CA ASP A 140 -11.11 8.21 -5.00
C ASP A 140 -10.51 6.79 -5.18
N MET A 141 -11.14 5.77 -4.58
CA MET A 141 -10.70 4.37 -4.66
C MET A 141 -11.49 3.60 -5.72
N ASN A 142 -10.91 2.53 -6.27
CA ASN A 142 -11.71 1.59 -7.08
C ASN A 142 -12.84 0.98 -6.23
N ILE A 143 -13.98 0.76 -6.86
CA ILE A 143 -15.15 0.20 -6.20
C ILE A 143 -14.99 -1.32 -6.18
N GLU A 144 -15.22 -1.97 -5.04
CA GLU A 144 -15.11 -3.43 -4.93
C GLU A 144 -16.39 -4.06 -4.37
N ARG A 145 -16.80 -5.17 -4.98
CA ARG A 145 -17.93 -5.99 -4.52
C ARG A 145 -17.54 -7.46 -4.40
N GLN A 146 -18.12 -8.12 -3.40
CA GLN A 146 -18.13 -9.57 -3.29
C GLN A 146 -19.45 -10.10 -3.88
N LEU A 147 -19.37 -11.09 -4.76
CA LEU A 147 -20.52 -11.78 -5.33
C LEU A 147 -20.81 -13.07 -4.56
N LYS A 148 -22.08 -13.26 -4.19
CA LYS A 148 -22.62 -14.54 -3.74
C LYS A 148 -23.72 -15.00 -4.70
N ILE A 149 -23.71 -16.28 -5.03
CA ILE A 149 -24.78 -16.95 -5.77
C ILE A 149 -25.36 -18.00 -4.85
N ASN A 150 -26.69 -17.98 -4.69
CA ASN A 150 -27.42 -18.87 -3.78
C ASN A 150 -26.88 -18.87 -2.33
N GLY A 151 -26.33 -17.73 -1.89
CA GLY A 151 -25.79 -17.53 -0.54
C GLY A 151 -24.33 -17.91 -0.35
N GLU A 152 -23.66 -18.43 -1.37
CA GLU A 152 -22.26 -18.87 -1.32
C GLU A 152 -21.39 -18.03 -2.25
N VAL A 153 -20.15 -17.75 -1.84
CA VAL A 153 -19.14 -17.16 -2.72
C VAL A 153 -18.67 -18.26 -3.68
N PRO A 154 -18.83 -18.10 -5.01
CA PRO A 154 -18.56 -19.19 -5.96
C PRO A 154 -17.11 -19.68 -5.94
N PHE A 155 -16.15 -18.76 -5.85
CA PHE A 155 -14.70 -19.01 -5.77
C PHE A 155 -14.00 -17.75 -5.24
N ASP A 156 -12.72 -17.86 -4.84
CA ASP A 156 -12.03 -16.76 -4.13
C ASP A 156 -11.93 -15.45 -4.92
N GLY A 157 -11.79 -15.52 -6.25
CA GLY A 157 -11.80 -14.35 -7.13
C GLY A 157 -13.12 -13.55 -7.10
N ALA A 158 -14.24 -14.19 -6.76
CA ALA A 158 -15.54 -13.53 -6.65
C ALA A 158 -15.67 -12.65 -5.39
N LYS A 159 -14.69 -12.65 -4.48
CA LYS A 159 -14.64 -11.78 -3.29
C LYS A 159 -14.21 -10.35 -3.61
N TYR A 160 -13.51 -10.13 -4.73
CA TYR A 160 -12.82 -8.87 -5.02
C TYR A 160 -13.08 -8.42 -6.46
N LEU A 161 -14.36 -8.35 -6.84
CA LEU A 161 -14.73 -7.84 -8.16
C LEU A 161 -14.54 -6.32 -8.16
N SER A 162 -13.66 -5.84 -9.03
CA SER A 162 -13.27 -4.43 -9.10
C SER A 162 -13.98 -3.69 -10.23
N PHE A 163 -14.45 -2.49 -9.94
CA PHE A 163 -15.12 -1.58 -10.87
C PHE A 163 -14.36 -0.26 -10.92
N SER A 164 -13.92 0.12 -12.12
CA SER A 164 -13.11 1.32 -12.31
C SER A 164 -13.89 2.60 -12.07
N ARG A 165 -13.23 3.59 -11.47
CA ARG A 165 -13.66 4.98 -11.55
C ARG A 165 -13.18 5.60 -12.87
N VAL A 166 -13.76 6.75 -13.21
CA VAL A 166 -13.39 7.50 -14.41
C VAL A 166 -12.84 8.85 -14.01
N TRP A 167 -11.66 9.17 -14.53
CA TRP A 167 -10.89 10.36 -14.21
C TRP A 167 -10.58 11.16 -15.47
N ALA A 168 -10.31 12.44 -15.30
CA ALA A 168 -9.85 13.35 -16.35
C ALA A 168 -8.92 14.42 -15.79
N ASN A 169 -8.19 15.10 -16.68
CA ASN A 169 -7.49 16.33 -16.29
C ASN A 169 -8.53 17.42 -15.99
N GLU A 170 -8.39 18.12 -14.86
CA GLU A 170 -9.31 19.19 -14.46
C GLU A 170 -9.32 20.35 -15.48
N ALA A 171 -8.15 20.65 -16.03
CA ALA A 171 -7.95 21.72 -16.99
C ALA A 171 -6.88 21.36 -18.03
N GLU A 172 -6.79 22.18 -19.08
CA GLU A 172 -5.69 22.12 -20.04
C GLU A 172 -4.34 22.41 -19.37
N ILE A 173 -3.26 21.90 -19.96
CA ILE A 173 -1.89 22.08 -19.48
C ILE A 173 -1.51 23.57 -19.57
N LYS A 174 -1.32 24.21 -18.41
CA LYS A 174 -0.91 25.61 -18.28
C LYS A 174 0.61 25.74 -18.20
N LYS A 175 1.12 26.97 -18.38
CA LYS A 175 2.53 27.30 -18.15
C LYS A 175 2.69 28.07 -16.83
N ASP A 176 3.75 27.78 -16.09
CA ASP A 176 4.20 28.61 -14.97
C ASP A 176 4.87 29.90 -15.49
N GLU A 177 5.24 30.79 -14.57
CA GLU A 177 5.91 32.06 -14.89
C GLU A 177 7.28 31.86 -15.56
N ASN A 178 7.94 30.75 -15.23
CA ASN A 178 9.19 30.30 -15.86
C ASN A 178 8.96 29.66 -17.23
N GLY A 179 7.72 29.52 -17.70
CA GLY A 179 7.36 28.92 -18.98
C GLY A 179 7.47 27.39 -19.02
N ASN A 180 7.55 26.70 -17.89
CA ASN A 180 7.39 25.24 -17.75
C ASN A 180 5.92 24.85 -17.78
N HIS A 181 5.61 23.65 -18.28
CA HIS A 181 4.25 23.10 -18.17
C HIS A 181 3.96 22.68 -16.73
N ARG A 182 2.82 23.14 -16.20
CA ARG A 182 2.26 22.69 -14.93
C ARG A 182 1.40 21.45 -15.15
N ARG A 183 1.54 20.46 -14.26
CA ARG A 183 0.69 19.27 -14.28
C ARG A 183 -0.75 19.67 -13.95
N PRO A 184 -1.74 19.24 -14.74
CA PRO A 184 -3.14 19.45 -14.37
C PRO A 184 -3.52 18.52 -13.21
N SER A 185 -4.25 19.05 -12.22
CA SER A 185 -4.89 18.23 -11.20
C SER A 185 -5.88 17.25 -11.83
N GLN A 186 -6.16 16.17 -11.10
CA GLN A 186 -6.93 15.03 -11.57
C GLN A 186 -8.28 15.03 -10.87
N VAL A 187 -9.36 14.91 -11.64
CA VAL A 187 -10.72 14.96 -11.12
C VAL A 187 -11.54 13.78 -11.63
N GLU A 188 -12.42 13.27 -10.78
CA GLU A 188 -13.41 12.28 -11.20
C GLU A 188 -14.34 12.89 -12.26
N LYS A 189 -14.57 12.15 -13.34
CA LYS A 189 -15.53 12.44 -14.40
C LYS A 189 -16.48 11.23 -14.56
N PRO A 190 -17.36 10.97 -13.56
CA PRO A 190 -18.22 9.80 -13.58
C PRO A 190 -19.09 9.73 -14.84
N LYS A 191 -19.18 8.53 -15.43
CA LYS A 191 -20.11 8.23 -16.52
C LYS A 191 -20.70 6.84 -16.31
N TRP A 192 -21.81 6.55 -16.97
CA TRP A 192 -22.34 5.20 -17.00
C TRP A 192 -21.35 4.26 -17.69
N MET A 193 -21.11 3.12 -17.04
CA MET A 193 -20.19 2.09 -17.50
C MET A 193 -20.91 0.75 -17.49
N THR A 194 -20.51 -0.11 -18.42
CA THR A 194 -20.95 -1.51 -18.48
C THR A 194 -19.72 -2.38 -18.44
N THR A 195 -19.71 -3.40 -17.60
CA THR A 195 -18.58 -4.32 -17.49
C THR A 195 -19.02 -5.72 -17.15
N TYR A 196 -18.32 -6.72 -17.68
CA TYR A 196 -18.46 -8.09 -17.23
C TYR A 196 -17.66 -8.30 -15.94
N LEU A 197 -18.18 -9.14 -15.04
CA LEU A 197 -17.45 -9.60 -13.88
C LEU A 197 -16.25 -10.44 -14.34
N LYS A 198 -15.04 -9.91 -14.11
CA LYS A 198 -13.77 -10.49 -14.56
C LYS A 198 -12.74 -10.48 -13.44
N ASP A 199 -11.64 -11.20 -13.66
CA ASP A 199 -10.53 -11.21 -12.72
C ASP A 199 -9.85 -9.83 -12.64
N TYR A 200 -9.80 -9.24 -11.46
CA TYR A 200 -9.13 -7.96 -11.24
C TYR A 200 -7.61 -8.06 -11.29
N MET A 201 -7.05 -9.25 -11.04
CA MET A 201 -5.61 -9.51 -11.17
C MET A 201 -5.20 -9.80 -12.63
N GLY A 202 -6.17 -10.08 -13.49
CA GLY A 202 -5.99 -10.37 -14.92
C GLY A 202 -5.27 -11.69 -15.22
N TYR A 203 -5.37 -12.68 -14.33
CA TYR A 203 -4.94 -14.05 -14.61
C TYR A 203 -5.90 -14.73 -15.59
N GLU A 204 -7.19 -14.45 -15.47
CA GLU A 204 -8.19 -14.83 -16.47
C GLU A 204 -8.38 -13.73 -17.52
N GLU A 205 -8.08 -14.03 -18.78
CA GLU A 205 -8.23 -13.08 -19.89
C GLU A 205 -9.70 -12.84 -20.27
N GLU A 206 -10.55 -13.86 -20.12
CA GLU A 206 -11.98 -13.78 -20.39
C GLU A 206 -12.76 -13.54 -19.08
N PRO A 207 -13.93 -12.88 -19.13
CA PRO A 207 -14.77 -12.71 -17.96
C PRO A 207 -15.18 -14.04 -17.34
N TYR A 208 -15.41 -14.02 -16.03
CA TYR A 208 -15.80 -15.22 -15.29
C TYR A 208 -17.14 -15.78 -15.77
N LEU A 209 -17.23 -17.10 -15.74
CA LEU A 209 -18.45 -17.85 -15.95
C LEU A 209 -19.00 -18.29 -14.60
N PHE A 210 -20.29 -18.07 -14.41
CA PHE A 210 -21.02 -18.43 -13.20
C PHE A 210 -22.12 -19.43 -13.53
N TYR A 211 -22.13 -20.54 -12.82
CA TYR A 211 -23.15 -21.57 -12.94
C TYR A 211 -24.43 -21.17 -12.20
N PHE A 212 -25.56 -21.31 -12.89
CA PHE A 212 -26.89 -21.15 -12.32
C PHE A 212 -27.72 -22.41 -12.53
N ASP A 213 -28.51 -22.78 -11.52
CA ASP A 213 -29.49 -23.85 -11.63
C ASP A 213 -30.71 -23.40 -12.43
N LYS A 214 -31.48 -24.34 -12.97
CA LYS A 214 -32.77 -24.02 -13.58
C LYS A 214 -33.78 -23.67 -12.49
N GLY A 215 -34.47 -22.55 -12.66
CA GLY A 215 -35.49 -22.03 -11.74
C GLY A 215 -34.96 -20.84 -10.94
N LEU A 216 -35.52 -20.67 -9.74
CA LEU A 216 -35.18 -19.54 -8.88
C LEU A 216 -33.76 -19.68 -8.30
N ASN A 217 -32.93 -18.67 -8.57
CA ASN A 217 -31.62 -18.46 -7.97
C ASN A 217 -31.58 -17.10 -7.28
N THR A 218 -30.55 -16.87 -6.46
CA THR A 218 -30.29 -15.55 -5.87
C THR A 218 -28.90 -15.04 -6.21
N ILE A 219 -28.82 -13.75 -6.53
CA ILE A 219 -27.56 -13.02 -6.70
C ILE A 219 -27.47 -12.01 -5.56
N GLU A 220 -26.33 -11.94 -4.89
CA GLU A 220 -26.09 -10.95 -3.84
C GLU A 220 -24.73 -10.27 -4.07
N LEU A 221 -24.73 -8.95 -4.05
CA LEU A 221 -23.53 -8.12 -4.10
C LEU A 221 -23.33 -7.49 -2.72
N GLU A 222 -22.22 -7.84 -2.07
CA GLU A 222 -21.79 -7.28 -0.80
C GLU A 222 -20.74 -6.21 -1.05
N SER A 223 -20.92 -5.04 -0.44
CA SER A 223 -20.00 -3.91 -0.55
C SER A 223 -18.72 -4.17 0.23
N VAL A 224 -17.60 -4.11 -0.48
CA VAL A 224 -16.25 -4.26 0.10
C VAL A 224 -15.55 -2.91 0.15
N GLN A 225 -15.71 -2.09 -0.90
CA GLN A 225 -15.02 -0.81 -1.03
C GLN A 225 -15.82 0.17 -1.87
N ASP A 226 -16.00 1.38 -1.35
CA ASP A 226 -16.58 2.55 -2.02
C ASP A 226 -18.03 2.32 -2.57
N MET A 227 -18.71 3.36 -3.06
CA MET A 227 -20.09 3.30 -3.53
C MET A 227 -20.25 3.39 -5.04
N MET A 228 -21.37 2.86 -5.54
CA MET A 228 -21.80 3.00 -6.92
C MET A 228 -23.33 2.99 -7.03
N LEU A 229 -23.85 3.51 -8.15
CA LEU A 229 -25.21 3.13 -8.57
C LEU A 229 -25.14 1.88 -9.43
N ILE A 230 -26.11 1.00 -9.25
CA ILE A 230 -26.33 -0.17 -10.12
C ILE A 230 -27.62 0.07 -10.88
N ARG A 231 -27.58 -0.09 -12.20
CA ARG A 231 -28.74 0.04 -13.06
C ARG A 231 -29.32 -1.33 -13.41
N THR A 232 -28.51 -2.22 -13.96
CA THR A 232 -28.92 -3.58 -14.35
C THR A 232 -27.83 -4.59 -14.04
N ILE A 233 -28.26 -5.82 -13.79
CA ILE A 233 -27.43 -7.02 -13.77
C ILE A 233 -27.95 -7.92 -14.89
N THR A 234 -27.10 -8.26 -15.86
CA THR A 234 -27.50 -9.04 -17.03
C THR A 234 -26.75 -10.37 -17.04
N LEU A 235 -27.49 -11.48 -17.08
CA LEU A 235 -26.94 -12.81 -17.34
C LEU A 235 -26.96 -13.07 -18.85
N LYS A 236 -25.80 -13.20 -19.48
CA LYS A 236 -25.68 -13.50 -20.91
C LYS A 236 -24.35 -14.19 -21.22
N GLN A 237 -24.17 -14.67 -22.44
CA GLN A 237 -22.83 -15.02 -22.93
C GLN A 237 -22.11 -13.77 -23.40
N MET A 238 -20.81 -13.69 -23.16
CA MET A 238 -19.95 -12.73 -23.85
C MET A 238 -19.98 -13.03 -25.36
N ASP A 239 -20.11 -11.97 -26.16
CA ASP A 239 -20.10 -12.08 -27.61
C ASP A 239 -18.78 -12.65 -28.12
N LYS A 240 -18.84 -13.57 -29.09
CA LYS A 240 -17.64 -14.18 -29.66
C LYS A 240 -16.83 -13.13 -30.42
N ILE A 241 -15.65 -12.79 -29.90
CA ILE A 241 -14.69 -11.92 -30.57
C ILE A 241 -14.10 -12.65 -31.79
N PRO A 242 -14.19 -12.11 -33.02
CA PRO A 242 -13.63 -12.74 -34.21
C PRO A 242 -12.09 -12.69 -34.19
N THR A 243 -11.43 -13.56 -34.96
CA THR A 243 -10.00 -13.40 -35.26
C THR A 243 -9.79 -12.31 -36.32
N TYR A 244 -8.57 -11.76 -36.41
CA TYR A 244 -8.27 -10.79 -37.46
C TYR A 244 -8.49 -11.36 -38.87
N GLU A 245 -8.21 -12.65 -39.08
CA GLU A 245 -8.43 -13.32 -40.37
C GLU A 245 -9.93 -13.40 -40.74
N GLU A 246 -10.78 -13.71 -39.77
CA GLU A 246 -12.25 -13.70 -39.93
C GLU A 246 -12.75 -12.28 -40.24
N LEU A 247 -12.25 -11.28 -39.50
CA LEU A 247 -12.62 -9.86 -39.68
C LEU A 247 -12.16 -9.31 -41.04
N LYS A 248 -10.93 -9.60 -41.44
CA LYS A 248 -10.36 -9.20 -42.73
C LYS A 248 -11.17 -9.80 -43.90
N SER A 249 -11.60 -11.05 -43.79
CA SER A 249 -12.48 -11.68 -44.77
C SER A 249 -13.83 -10.95 -44.87
N SER A 250 -14.36 -10.46 -43.76
CA SER A 250 -15.57 -9.62 -43.73
C SER A 250 -15.33 -8.28 -44.44
N TYR A 251 -14.18 -7.62 -44.22
CA TYR A 251 -13.83 -6.38 -44.90
C TYR A 251 -13.72 -6.55 -46.43
N GLU A 252 -13.09 -7.64 -46.88
CA GLU A 252 -12.99 -7.98 -48.31
C GLU A 252 -14.38 -8.23 -48.93
N ASN A 253 -15.28 -8.92 -48.22
CA ASN A 253 -16.64 -9.16 -48.69
C ASN A 253 -17.50 -7.88 -48.77
N ASN A 254 -17.29 -6.93 -47.85
CA ASN A 254 -17.98 -5.64 -47.83
C ASN A 254 -17.34 -4.59 -48.75
N ASN A 255 -16.23 -4.92 -49.42
CA ASN A 255 -15.44 -4.02 -50.27
C ASN A 255 -14.97 -2.75 -49.53
N TYR A 256 -14.55 -2.89 -48.27
CA TYR A 256 -13.90 -1.79 -47.58
C TYR A 256 -12.50 -1.56 -48.14
N GLU A 257 -12.16 -0.31 -48.42
CA GLU A 257 -10.87 0.09 -48.97
C GLU A 257 -10.04 0.85 -47.94
N LEU A 258 -8.72 0.78 -48.08
CA LEU A 258 -7.80 1.62 -47.30
C LEU A 258 -7.99 3.08 -47.71
N VAL A 259 -8.16 3.96 -46.72
CA VAL A 259 -8.30 5.39 -46.98
C VAL A 259 -6.99 5.97 -47.52
N LYS A 260 -7.06 7.12 -48.18
CA LYS A 260 -5.87 7.85 -48.63
C LYS A 260 -5.75 9.16 -47.90
N LEU A 261 -4.88 9.18 -46.90
CA LEU A 261 -4.63 10.37 -46.11
C LEU A 261 -3.58 11.27 -46.76
N ASP A 262 -3.72 12.58 -46.55
CA ASP A 262 -2.72 13.57 -46.96
C ASP A 262 -1.51 13.58 -46.00
N ASP A 263 -1.76 13.34 -44.70
CA ASP A 263 -0.75 13.19 -43.63
C ASP A 263 -1.31 12.30 -42.50
N ASN A 264 -0.45 11.83 -41.60
CA ASN A 264 -0.87 11.06 -40.42
C ASN A 264 -1.72 11.93 -39.48
N ILE A 265 -2.85 11.39 -39.00
CA ILE A 265 -3.70 12.05 -38.01
C ILE A 265 -3.14 11.72 -36.63
N LYS A 266 -2.39 12.64 -36.02
CA LYS A 266 -1.75 12.43 -34.71
C LYS A 266 -2.61 12.93 -33.56
N LYS A 267 -2.64 12.16 -32.46
CA LYS A 267 -3.18 12.56 -31.16
C LYS A 267 -2.08 12.44 -30.09
N GLN A 268 -1.79 13.53 -29.39
CA GLN A 268 -0.79 13.54 -28.32
C GLN A 268 -1.26 12.69 -27.14
N ALA A 269 -0.37 11.84 -26.61
CA ALA A 269 -0.75 10.84 -25.63
C ALA A 269 -1.04 11.46 -24.26
N GLU A 270 -0.34 12.53 -23.89
CA GLU A 270 -0.60 13.29 -22.65
C GLU A 270 -1.96 13.97 -22.62
N LEU A 271 -2.65 14.06 -23.75
CA LEU A 271 -4.01 14.60 -23.87
C LEU A 271 -5.07 13.49 -23.86
N ALA A 272 -4.85 12.43 -23.07
CA ALA A 272 -5.87 11.43 -22.79
C ALA A 272 -7.12 12.09 -22.20
N GLU A 273 -8.29 11.75 -22.74
CA GLU A 273 -9.57 12.38 -22.39
C GLU A 273 -10.14 11.77 -21.11
N LEU A 274 -10.09 10.44 -21.01
CA LEU A 274 -10.54 9.68 -19.86
C LEU A 274 -9.46 8.71 -19.43
N LYS A 275 -9.45 8.38 -18.15
CA LYS A 275 -8.52 7.41 -17.56
C LYS A 275 -9.15 6.68 -16.38
N SER A 276 -8.62 5.51 -16.05
CA SER A 276 -9.12 4.67 -14.96
C SER A 276 -8.67 5.10 -13.56
N ASP A 277 -7.62 5.92 -13.47
CA ASP A 277 -6.84 6.12 -12.25
C ASP A 277 -6.22 7.53 -12.24
N ALA A 278 -6.28 8.21 -11.09
CA ALA A 278 -5.72 9.56 -10.91
C ALA A 278 -4.20 9.61 -11.10
N MET A 279 -3.45 8.51 -10.90
CA MET A 279 -2.01 8.46 -11.14
C MET A 279 -1.63 8.59 -12.62
N LEU A 280 -2.60 8.40 -13.53
CA LEU A 280 -2.38 8.45 -14.99
C LEU A 280 -2.35 9.90 -15.51
N TYR A 281 -1.53 10.75 -14.90
CA TYR A 281 -1.36 12.14 -15.31
C TYR A 281 -0.28 12.31 -16.39
N PRO A 282 -0.30 13.42 -17.14
CA PRO A 282 0.78 13.83 -18.02
C PRO A 282 2.16 13.92 -17.33
N THR A 283 3.18 13.39 -17.99
CA THR A 283 4.59 13.43 -17.58
C THR A 283 5.46 14.06 -18.67
N TYR A 284 6.77 14.12 -18.45
CA TYR A 284 7.72 14.64 -19.42
C TYR A 284 8.93 13.73 -19.64
N ASP A 285 9.43 13.72 -20.87
CA ASP A 285 10.76 13.22 -21.23
C ASP A 285 11.56 14.36 -21.89
N ARG A 286 12.75 14.62 -21.36
CA ARG A 286 13.71 15.61 -21.88
C ARG A 286 14.94 14.97 -22.51
N SER A 287 14.99 13.64 -22.61
CA SER A 287 16.16 12.95 -23.15
C SER A 287 16.27 13.05 -24.68
N SER A 288 15.17 13.36 -25.37
CA SER A 288 15.08 13.35 -26.83
C SER A 288 14.32 14.54 -27.41
N PRO A 289 14.86 15.22 -28.45
CA PRO A 289 14.13 16.26 -29.20
C PRO A 289 13.16 15.69 -30.25
N ALA A 290 12.87 14.38 -30.19
CA ALA A 290 11.86 13.71 -30.99
C ALA A 290 10.57 13.43 -30.21
N THR A 291 10.54 13.66 -28.90
CA THR A 291 9.34 13.62 -28.05
C THR A 291 8.58 14.93 -28.22
N GLU A 292 7.25 14.89 -28.37
CA GLU A 292 6.45 16.02 -28.80
C GLU A 292 5.44 16.39 -27.71
N PRO A 293 5.44 17.64 -27.18
CA PRO A 293 6.39 18.74 -27.42
C PRO A 293 7.76 18.60 -26.71
N SER A 294 8.84 19.09 -27.32
CA SER A 294 10.19 19.13 -26.70
C SER A 294 10.70 20.56 -26.49
N ASP A 295 11.41 20.80 -25.38
CA ASP A 295 12.14 22.04 -25.11
C ASP A 295 13.47 21.70 -24.39
N PRO A 296 14.62 22.29 -24.77
CA PRO A 296 15.91 21.96 -24.18
C PRO A 296 16.04 22.41 -22.72
N SER A 297 15.44 23.52 -22.33
CA SER A 297 15.57 24.06 -20.96
C SER A 297 14.29 23.95 -20.14
N LYS A 298 13.11 24.08 -20.77
CA LYS A 298 11.82 24.08 -20.05
C LYS A 298 11.22 22.70 -19.92
N ILE A 299 10.46 22.48 -18.86
CA ILE A 299 9.66 21.27 -18.68
C ILE A 299 8.46 21.35 -19.63
N ARG A 300 8.30 20.34 -20.48
CA ARG A 300 7.17 20.16 -21.39
C ARG A 300 6.53 18.80 -21.09
N LEU A 301 5.30 18.81 -20.58
CA LEU A 301 4.52 17.59 -20.50
C LEU A 301 4.24 17.11 -21.94
N ASN A 302 4.75 15.94 -22.27
CA ASN A 302 4.85 15.40 -23.63
C ASN A 302 4.75 13.88 -23.68
N THR A 303 4.44 13.27 -22.54
CA THR A 303 4.30 11.83 -22.42
C THR A 303 3.26 11.50 -21.37
N ILE A 304 2.80 10.26 -21.36
CA ILE A 304 1.95 9.73 -20.30
C ILE A 304 2.32 8.27 -20.02
N GLY A 305 2.09 7.84 -18.78
CA GLY A 305 2.35 6.48 -18.33
C GLY A 305 3.80 6.26 -17.86
N GLY A 306 4.39 5.14 -18.24
CA GLY A 306 5.64 4.64 -17.67
C GLY A 306 5.37 3.96 -16.33
N GLU A 307 6.00 4.44 -15.26
CA GLU A 307 5.83 3.87 -13.91
C GLU A 307 4.43 4.10 -13.31
N THR A 308 3.69 5.09 -13.80
CA THR A 308 2.31 5.34 -13.35
C THR A 308 1.27 4.49 -14.08
N TRP A 309 1.62 3.91 -15.23
CA TRP A 309 0.71 3.10 -16.05
C TRP A 309 1.26 1.68 -16.22
N LYS A 310 1.08 0.87 -15.18
CA LYS A 310 1.69 -0.45 -15.06
C LYS A 310 0.82 -1.52 -14.40
N ASN A 311 -0.25 -1.14 -13.70
CA ASN A 311 -1.10 -2.09 -12.98
C ASN A 311 -2.22 -2.60 -13.89
N VAL A 312 -2.55 -3.88 -13.81
CA VAL A 312 -3.62 -4.52 -14.58
C VAL A 312 -4.95 -3.79 -14.40
N GLY A 313 -5.71 -3.67 -15.48
CA GLY A 313 -6.98 -2.94 -15.49
C GLY A 313 -6.86 -1.43 -15.58
N GLN A 314 -5.66 -0.85 -15.45
CA GLN A 314 -5.49 0.58 -15.71
C GLN A 314 -5.66 0.88 -17.21
N TRP A 315 -6.42 1.91 -17.55
CA TRP A 315 -6.68 2.27 -18.94
C TRP A 315 -6.61 3.78 -19.21
N LEU A 316 -6.26 4.10 -20.45
CA LEU A 316 -6.22 5.46 -21.01
C LEU A 316 -7.06 5.47 -22.29
N THR A 317 -7.92 6.48 -22.43
CA THR A 317 -8.79 6.67 -23.60
C THR A 317 -8.49 7.99 -24.30
N TRP A 318 -8.37 7.93 -25.61
CA TRP A 318 -8.20 9.10 -26.48
C TRP A 318 -9.34 9.18 -27.48
N GLU A 319 -9.87 10.39 -27.68
CA GLU A 319 -10.82 10.67 -28.76
C GLU A 319 -10.06 11.13 -30.02
N ILE A 320 -10.31 10.48 -31.16
CA ILE A 320 -9.74 10.81 -32.47
C ILE A 320 -10.86 11.09 -33.48
N ASP A 321 -10.72 12.18 -34.23
CA ASP A 321 -11.60 12.52 -35.34
C ASP A 321 -11.16 11.80 -36.63
N VAL A 322 -12.06 10.96 -37.16
CA VAL A 322 -11.89 10.20 -38.40
C VAL A 322 -12.57 10.95 -39.55
N PRO A 323 -11.85 11.27 -40.64
CA PRO A 323 -12.33 12.20 -41.67
C PRO A 323 -13.29 11.58 -42.69
N GLU A 324 -13.22 10.27 -42.91
CA GLU A 324 -14.08 9.55 -43.86
C GLU A 324 -14.21 8.08 -43.46
N ASN A 325 -15.29 7.41 -43.88
CA ASN A 325 -15.44 5.98 -43.63
C ASN A 325 -14.37 5.19 -44.39
N GLY A 326 -13.68 4.26 -43.73
CA GLY A 326 -12.77 3.34 -44.41
C GLY A 326 -11.80 2.61 -43.49
N LEU A 327 -10.83 1.92 -44.10
CA LEU A 327 -9.81 1.17 -43.37
C LEU A 327 -8.59 2.04 -43.06
N TYR A 328 -8.19 2.08 -41.79
CA TYR A 328 -7.06 2.84 -41.26
C TYR A 328 -6.02 1.92 -40.62
N GLU A 329 -4.75 2.33 -40.65
CA GLU A 329 -3.72 1.74 -39.80
C GLU A 329 -3.58 2.56 -38.51
N ILE A 330 -3.47 1.89 -37.36
CA ILE A 330 -3.21 2.55 -36.08
C ILE A 330 -1.74 2.35 -35.71
N GLY A 331 -1.06 3.43 -35.30
CA GLY A 331 0.30 3.37 -34.79
C GLY A 331 0.52 4.21 -33.55
N LEU A 332 1.59 3.91 -32.82
CA LEU A 332 1.95 4.55 -31.56
C LEU A 332 3.44 4.83 -31.50
N LYS A 333 3.82 5.96 -30.92
CA LYS A 333 5.17 6.20 -30.42
C LYS A 333 5.22 5.89 -28.93
N TYR A 334 6.02 4.88 -28.57
CA TYR A 334 6.07 4.34 -27.22
C TYR A 334 7.51 4.14 -26.74
N TRP A 335 7.66 4.04 -25.42
CA TRP A 335 8.91 3.67 -24.77
C TRP A 335 8.63 2.65 -23.67
N GLN A 336 9.25 1.48 -23.82
CA GLN A 336 9.28 0.42 -22.82
C GLN A 336 10.75 0.18 -22.47
N ASN A 337 11.23 0.83 -21.41
CA ASN A 337 12.62 0.74 -20.96
C ASN A 337 12.77 0.17 -19.55
N SER A 338 11.67 -0.18 -18.89
CA SER A 338 11.71 -0.69 -17.51
C SER A 338 11.91 -2.21 -17.45
N LYS A 339 11.39 -2.99 -18.42
CA LYS A 339 11.34 -4.46 -18.31
C LYS A 339 12.25 -5.15 -19.32
N SER A 340 13.56 -5.16 -19.03
CA SER A 340 14.58 -5.73 -19.92
C SER A 340 14.35 -7.21 -20.22
N GLY A 341 14.39 -7.58 -21.50
CA GLY A 341 14.32 -8.98 -21.95
C GLY A 341 12.91 -9.55 -22.04
N ARG A 342 11.86 -8.74 -21.86
CA ARG A 342 10.46 -9.11 -22.12
C ARG A 342 9.69 -7.98 -22.80
N TYR A 343 8.45 -8.27 -23.18
CA TYR A 343 7.49 -7.27 -23.63
C TYR A 343 6.54 -6.92 -22.49
N VAL A 344 5.79 -5.82 -22.65
CA VAL A 344 4.58 -5.55 -21.85
C VAL A 344 3.35 -5.60 -22.74
N SER A 345 2.19 -5.94 -22.18
CA SER A 345 0.96 -6.11 -22.96
C SER A 345 -0.11 -5.04 -22.70
N ARG A 346 -0.95 -4.80 -23.70
CA ARG A 346 -2.17 -3.99 -23.61
C ARG A 346 -3.32 -4.67 -24.35
N THR A 347 -4.54 -4.47 -23.86
CA THR A 347 -5.76 -4.70 -24.62
C THR A 347 -6.15 -3.40 -25.34
N LEU A 348 -6.37 -3.45 -26.65
CA LEU A 348 -6.88 -2.33 -27.45
C LEU A 348 -8.41 -2.45 -27.57
N LEU A 349 -9.11 -1.39 -27.21
CA LEU A 349 -10.54 -1.23 -27.46
C LEU A 349 -10.78 -0.04 -28.39
N ILE A 350 -11.72 -0.20 -29.32
CA ILE A 350 -12.25 0.87 -30.16
C ILE A 350 -13.73 1.00 -29.82
N ASP A 351 -14.15 2.19 -29.41
CA ASP A 351 -15.52 2.49 -28.96
C ASP A 351 -16.05 1.55 -27.87
N GLY A 352 -15.14 1.11 -26.99
CA GLY A 352 -15.45 0.22 -25.86
C GLY A 352 -15.43 -1.28 -26.18
N GLU A 353 -15.18 -1.67 -27.43
CA GLU A 353 -15.14 -3.07 -27.85
C GLU A 353 -13.75 -3.51 -28.30
N VAL A 354 -13.40 -4.77 -28.00
CA VAL A 354 -12.18 -5.39 -28.54
C VAL A 354 -12.43 -5.75 -30.01
N PRO A 355 -11.72 -5.15 -30.99
CA PRO A 355 -12.06 -5.31 -32.40
C PRO A 355 -11.91 -6.75 -32.93
N PHE A 356 -10.90 -7.46 -32.44
CA PHE A 356 -10.60 -8.86 -32.76
C PHE A 356 -9.64 -9.46 -31.73
N LYS A 357 -9.58 -10.79 -31.65
CA LYS A 357 -8.92 -11.54 -30.57
C LYS A 357 -7.47 -11.13 -30.32
N GLU A 358 -6.70 -10.88 -31.38
CA GLU A 358 -5.29 -10.47 -31.29
C GLU A 358 -5.09 -9.12 -30.58
N MET A 359 -6.13 -8.28 -30.46
CA MET A 359 -6.09 -7.00 -29.75
C MET A 359 -6.20 -7.13 -28.23
N GLN A 360 -6.48 -8.32 -27.69
CA GLN A 360 -6.42 -8.57 -26.24
C GLN A 360 -4.97 -8.58 -25.73
N ASN A 361 -3.99 -8.83 -26.61
CA ASN A 361 -2.59 -9.02 -26.27
C ASN A 361 -1.65 -8.27 -27.23
N LEU A 362 -1.73 -6.93 -27.21
CA LEU A 362 -0.84 -6.07 -27.97
C LEU A 362 0.53 -5.95 -27.29
N LYS A 363 1.57 -6.46 -27.94
CA LYS A 363 2.92 -6.62 -27.35
C LYS A 363 3.82 -5.42 -27.62
N PHE A 364 4.39 -4.85 -26.56
CA PHE A 364 5.36 -3.77 -26.59
C PHE A 364 6.72 -4.25 -26.09
N PRO A 365 7.65 -4.65 -26.98
CA PRO A 365 8.95 -5.15 -26.58
C PRO A 365 9.86 -4.06 -26.00
N TYR A 366 10.74 -4.46 -25.09
CA TYR A 366 11.76 -3.60 -24.50
C TYR A 366 12.66 -2.92 -25.53
N SER A 367 12.97 -1.64 -25.29
CA SER A 367 13.99 -0.88 -26.02
C SER A 367 14.58 0.22 -25.15
N SER A 368 15.88 0.45 -25.30
CA SER A 368 16.56 1.59 -24.65
C SER A 368 16.14 2.95 -25.21
N ASP A 369 15.46 2.97 -26.35
CA ASP A 369 15.04 4.19 -27.05
C ASP A 369 13.54 4.15 -27.33
N TRP A 370 12.96 5.33 -27.57
CA TRP A 370 11.64 5.49 -28.17
C TRP A 370 11.51 4.70 -29.48
N ASN A 371 10.35 4.06 -29.70
CA ASN A 371 10.02 3.33 -30.92
C ASN A 371 8.68 3.81 -31.48
N VAL A 372 8.52 3.66 -32.78
CA VAL A 372 7.24 3.83 -33.46
C VAL A 372 6.80 2.46 -33.95
N MET A 373 5.62 2.03 -33.54
CA MET A 373 5.00 0.78 -33.95
C MET A 373 3.73 1.07 -34.73
N THR A 374 3.50 0.34 -35.80
CA THR A 374 2.17 0.16 -36.38
C THR A 374 1.63 -1.17 -35.87
N ILE A 375 0.40 -1.18 -35.37
CA ILE A 375 -0.24 -2.38 -34.84
C ILE A 375 -0.34 -3.42 -35.96
N GLY A 376 0.07 -4.67 -35.69
CA GLY A 376 0.15 -5.74 -36.68
C GLY A 376 0.73 -7.03 -36.11
N ASP A 377 0.93 -8.03 -36.97
CA ASP A 377 1.52 -9.34 -36.63
C ASP A 377 3.07 -9.34 -36.63
N GLY A 378 3.68 -8.15 -36.73
CA GLY A 378 5.13 -7.97 -36.88
C GLY A 378 5.65 -8.11 -38.31
N GLN A 379 4.85 -8.61 -39.24
CA GLN A 379 5.16 -8.68 -40.68
C GLN A 379 4.32 -7.68 -41.49
N SER A 380 3.04 -7.56 -41.16
CA SER A 380 2.04 -6.74 -41.84
C SER A 380 1.23 -5.92 -40.84
N PRO A 381 0.84 -4.68 -41.19
CA PRO A 381 -0.05 -3.90 -40.36
C PRO A 381 -1.47 -4.49 -40.35
N TYR A 382 -2.13 -4.39 -39.20
CA TYR A 382 -3.58 -4.59 -39.11
C TYR A 382 -4.29 -3.31 -39.53
N VAL A 383 -5.46 -3.50 -40.14
CA VAL A 383 -6.34 -2.40 -40.57
C VAL A 383 -7.66 -2.43 -39.81
N PHE A 384 -8.18 -1.26 -39.50
CA PHE A 384 -9.37 -1.05 -38.68
C PHE A 384 -10.39 -0.25 -39.47
N TYR A 385 -11.61 -0.76 -39.60
CA TYR A 385 -12.69 -0.01 -40.22
C TYR A 385 -13.21 1.02 -39.21
N LEU A 386 -13.18 2.29 -39.59
CA LEU A 386 -13.68 3.40 -38.80
C LEU A 386 -14.69 4.20 -39.64
N GLU A 387 -15.72 4.73 -38.98
CA GLU A 387 -16.71 5.59 -39.62
C GLU A 387 -16.28 7.06 -39.51
N GLU A 388 -16.81 7.93 -40.37
CA GLU A 388 -16.59 9.37 -40.27
C GLU A 388 -17.18 9.87 -38.94
N GLY A 389 -16.34 10.52 -38.13
CA GLY A 389 -16.75 11.04 -36.83
C GLY A 389 -15.72 10.79 -35.73
N LYS A 390 -16.18 10.86 -34.48
CA LYS A 390 -15.34 10.69 -33.30
C LYS A 390 -15.33 9.23 -32.88
N HIS A 391 -14.13 8.71 -32.64
CA HIS A 391 -13.92 7.36 -32.14
C HIS A 391 -13.07 7.40 -30.86
N GLU A 392 -13.42 6.56 -29.90
CA GLU A 392 -12.64 6.34 -28.68
C GLU A 392 -11.63 5.22 -28.92
N ILE A 393 -10.33 5.51 -28.73
CA ILE A 393 -9.27 4.50 -28.70
C ILE A 393 -8.85 4.33 -27.25
N THR A 394 -9.01 3.13 -26.70
CA THR A 394 -8.62 2.81 -25.32
C THR A 394 -7.54 1.75 -25.33
N LEU A 395 -6.50 1.96 -24.50
CA LEU A 395 -5.55 0.93 -24.16
C LEU A 395 -5.71 0.59 -22.67
N GLU A 396 -5.92 -0.68 -22.37
CA GLU A 396 -6.02 -1.24 -21.01
C GLU A 396 -4.78 -2.11 -20.73
N VAL A 397 -4.24 -2.05 -19.51
CA VAL A 397 -3.15 -2.91 -19.07
C VAL A 397 -3.64 -4.36 -18.93
N SER A 398 -2.99 -5.28 -19.62
CA SER A 398 -3.22 -6.72 -19.51
C SER A 398 -1.91 -7.49 -19.27
N LEU A 399 -2.01 -8.69 -18.71
CA LEU A 399 -0.84 -9.58 -18.52
C LEU A 399 -0.47 -10.35 -19.79
N GLY A 400 -1.42 -10.53 -20.72
CA GLY A 400 -1.24 -11.34 -21.92
C GLY A 400 -0.74 -12.74 -21.58
N ASP A 401 0.27 -13.22 -22.31
CA ASP A 401 0.77 -14.60 -22.15
C ASP A 401 1.35 -14.89 -20.76
N LEU A 402 1.68 -13.86 -19.97
CA LEU A 402 2.22 -14.02 -18.61
C LEU A 402 1.15 -14.38 -17.58
N ALA A 403 -0.14 -14.17 -17.88
CA ALA A 403 -1.25 -14.33 -16.95
C ALA A 403 -1.24 -15.70 -16.27
N GLY A 404 -1.26 -16.78 -17.05
CA GLY A 404 -1.26 -18.15 -16.55
C GLY A 404 0.02 -18.51 -15.79
N MET A 405 1.18 -18.05 -16.27
CA MET A 405 2.48 -18.32 -15.61
C MET A 405 2.56 -17.68 -14.23
N ILE A 406 2.07 -16.44 -14.09
CA ILE A 406 2.08 -15.73 -12.80
C ILE A 406 1.08 -16.40 -11.85
N SER A 407 -0.09 -16.79 -12.32
CA SER A 407 -1.09 -17.51 -11.53
C SER A 407 -0.54 -18.84 -11.00
N GLU A 408 0.14 -19.65 -11.83
CA GLU A 408 0.78 -20.89 -11.38
C GLU A 408 1.85 -20.65 -10.30
N VAL A 409 2.61 -19.56 -10.40
CA VAL A 409 3.63 -19.20 -9.41
C VAL A 409 3.01 -18.68 -8.11
N GLU A 410 1.91 -17.93 -8.18
CA GLU A 410 1.17 -17.47 -7.00
C GLU A 410 0.57 -18.65 -6.21
N ASP A 411 -0.07 -19.59 -6.91
CA ASP A 411 -0.57 -20.81 -6.29
C ASP A 411 0.57 -21.64 -5.70
N SER A 412 1.71 -21.71 -6.40
CA SER A 412 2.92 -22.36 -5.88
C SER A 412 3.44 -21.69 -4.61
N LEU A 413 3.51 -20.36 -4.57
CA LEU A 413 3.91 -19.59 -3.40
C LEU A 413 2.95 -19.85 -2.22
N PHE A 414 1.65 -19.89 -2.47
CA PHE A 414 0.65 -20.20 -1.45
C PHE A 414 0.87 -21.60 -0.85
N GLN A 415 1.04 -22.62 -1.69
CA GLN A 415 1.33 -23.99 -1.26
C GLN A 415 2.66 -24.11 -0.51
N LEU A 416 3.70 -23.42 -1.00
CA LEU A 416 5.01 -23.39 -0.34
C LEU A 416 4.98 -22.66 1.00
N ASN A 417 4.18 -21.59 1.13
CA ASN A 417 3.97 -20.91 2.41
C ASN A 417 3.22 -21.82 3.41
N ALA A 418 2.23 -22.58 2.95
CA ALA A 418 1.56 -23.58 3.79
C ALA A 418 2.55 -24.67 4.25
N ALA A 419 3.32 -25.24 3.32
CA ALA A 419 4.39 -26.20 3.63
C ALA A 419 5.44 -25.62 4.60
N TYR A 420 5.84 -24.37 4.39
CA TYR A 420 6.73 -23.64 5.28
C TYR A 420 6.15 -23.53 6.70
N ARG A 421 4.90 -23.09 6.85
CA ARG A 421 4.25 -22.99 8.18
C ARG A 421 4.15 -24.34 8.87
N GLN A 422 3.78 -25.40 8.15
CA GLN A 422 3.71 -26.73 8.72
C GLN A 422 5.09 -27.22 9.20
N MET A 423 6.15 -27.01 8.41
CA MET A 423 7.51 -27.31 8.85
C MET A 423 7.94 -26.44 10.03
N LEU A 424 7.58 -25.15 10.05
CA LEU A 424 7.88 -24.22 11.13
C LEU A 424 7.36 -24.77 12.46
N MET A 425 6.14 -25.32 12.50
CA MET A 425 5.55 -25.94 13.70
C MET A 425 6.35 -27.13 14.24
N VAL A 426 7.19 -27.78 13.43
CA VAL A 426 7.98 -28.95 13.83
C VAL A 426 9.43 -28.62 14.13
N ILE A 427 10.08 -27.80 13.30
CA ILE A 427 11.52 -27.55 13.39
C ILE A 427 11.88 -26.22 14.05
N GLY A 428 10.92 -25.31 14.17
CA GLY A 428 11.12 -23.98 14.73
C GLY A 428 11.69 -22.97 13.75
N ASN A 429 11.63 -21.68 14.11
CA ASN A 429 12.13 -20.59 13.26
C ASN A 429 13.66 -20.56 13.15
N THR A 430 14.35 -21.02 14.19
CA THR A 430 15.81 -21.15 14.27
C THR A 430 16.17 -22.63 14.53
N PRO A 431 16.00 -23.50 13.53
CA PRO A 431 16.13 -24.93 13.73
C PRO A 431 17.57 -25.32 14.08
N ASP A 432 17.71 -26.24 15.04
CA ASP A 432 18.99 -26.86 15.39
C ASP A 432 19.45 -27.80 14.25
N VAL A 433 20.51 -27.41 13.54
CA VAL A 433 21.09 -28.16 12.41
C VAL A 433 21.65 -29.53 12.80
N PHE A 434 21.89 -29.79 14.09
CA PHE A 434 22.41 -31.07 14.57
C PHE A 434 21.33 -32.06 15.00
N ARG A 435 20.05 -31.65 14.95
CA ARG A 435 18.91 -32.49 15.35
C ARG A 435 18.27 -33.15 14.14
N ASP A 436 18.08 -34.47 14.22
CA ASP A 436 17.23 -35.20 13.28
C ASP A 436 15.75 -35.03 13.68
N TYR A 437 15.02 -34.24 12.91
CA TYR A 437 13.59 -33.98 13.11
C TYR A 437 12.68 -35.09 12.55
N GLN A 438 13.24 -36.04 11.79
CA GLN A 438 12.53 -37.14 11.14
C GLN A 438 11.39 -36.68 10.22
N LEU A 439 11.62 -35.62 9.45
CA LEU A 439 10.61 -35.01 8.57
C LEU A 439 10.00 -36.01 7.59
N GLU A 440 10.80 -36.92 7.04
CA GLU A 440 10.32 -38.02 6.18
C GLU A 440 9.23 -38.88 6.80
N LYS A 441 9.26 -39.05 8.14
CA LYS A 441 8.29 -39.88 8.87
C LYS A 441 7.13 -39.07 9.40
N LYS A 442 7.39 -37.81 9.76
CA LYS A 442 6.41 -36.95 10.43
C LYS A 442 5.56 -36.16 9.46
N MET A 443 6.08 -35.82 8.29
CA MET A 443 5.47 -34.91 7.32
C MET A 443 5.70 -35.33 5.86
N PRO A 444 5.50 -36.61 5.48
CA PRO A 444 5.74 -37.07 4.11
C PRO A 444 4.92 -36.31 3.07
N GLU A 445 3.71 -35.88 3.42
CA GLU A 445 2.83 -35.06 2.57
C GLU A 445 3.45 -33.69 2.26
N VAL A 446 4.11 -33.06 3.23
CA VAL A 446 4.77 -31.76 3.03
C VAL A 446 5.94 -31.88 2.06
N LEU A 447 6.73 -32.95 2.19
CA LEU A 447 7.83 -33.22 1.27
C LEU A 447 7.33 -33.45 -0.16
N GLU A 448 6.22 -34.15 -0.32
CA GLU A 448 5.59 -34.34 -1.63
C GLU A 448 5.12 -33.01 -2.23
N VAL A 449 4.54 -32.11 -1.42
CA VAL A 449 4.21 -30.74 -1.86
C VAL A 449 5.46 -30.01 -2.36
N LEU A 450 6.59 -30.05 -1.65
CA LEU A 450 7.83 -29.42 -2.13
C LEU A 450 8.26 -29.94 -3.50
N ASN A 451 8.13 -31.25 -3.75
CA ASN A 451 8.49 -31.86 -5.03
C ASN A 451 7.50 -31.52 -6.17
N GLN A 452 6.21 -31.45 -5.85
CA GLN A 452 5.18 -30.99 -6.80
C GLN A 452 5.45 -29.54 -7.20
N GLN A 453 5.67 -28.66 -6.23
CA GLN A 453 5.94 -27.24 -6.47
C GLN A 453 7.27 -27.01 -7.17
N ARG A 454 8.31 -27.83 -6.91
CA ARG A 454 9.54 -27.85 -7.73
C ARG A 454 9.20 -28.04 -9.21
N THR A 455 8.34 -29.00 -9.54
CA THR A 455 7.98 -29.33 -10.93
C THR A 455 7.21 -28.17 -11.59
N VAL A 456 6.27 -27.57 -10.87
CA VAL A 456 5.51 -26.39 -11.34
C VAL A 456 6.46 -25.23 -11.67
N LEU A 457 7.32 -24.84 -10.72
CA LEU A 457 8.26 -23.73 -10.91
C LEU A 457 9.29 -24.02 -12.02
N GLU A 458 9.70 -25.28 -12.21
CA GLU A 458 10.59 -25.67 -13.31
C GLU A 458 9.93 -25.52 -14.68
N ASN A 459 8.64 -25.86 -14.79
CA ASN A 459 7.86 -25.69 -16.01
C ASN A 459 7.69 -24.21 -16.35
N VAL A 460 7.28 -23.38 -15.39
CA VAL A 460 7.13 -21.93 -15.59
C VAL A 460 8.46 -21.28 -15.98
N SER A 461 9.56 -21.62 -15.28
CA SER A 461 10.91 -21.14 -15.62
C SER A 461 11.29 -21.50 -17.06
N SER A 462 10.93 -22.70 -17.52
CA SER A 462 11.21 -23.16 -18.88
C SER A 462 10.40 -22.41 -19.93
N GLN A 463 9.11 -22.16 -19.68
CA GLN A 463 8.25 -21.36 -20.58
C GLN A 463 8.76 -19.92 -20.71
N LEU A 464 9.10 -19.26 -19.60
CA LEU A 464 9.67 -17.91 -19.60
C LEU A 464 11.01 -17.84 -20.35
N ALA A 465 11.84 -18.87 -20.25
CA ALA A 465 13.10 -18.94 -20.98
C ALA A 465 12.90 -19.09 -22.49
N GLU A 466 11.82 -19.76 -22.91
CA GLU A 466 11.45 -19.89 -24.33
C GLU A 466 10.99 -18.54 -24.90
N GLU A 467 10.14 -17.81 -24.18
CA GLU A 467 9.66 -16.48 -24.61
C GLU A 467 10.77 -15.42 -24.68
N SER A 468 11.64 -15.38 -23.67
CA SER A 468 12.74 -14.42 -23.60
C SER A 468 13.96 -14.84 -24.44
N GLY A 469 13.93 -16.05 -25.00
CA GLY A 469 15.02 -16.65 -25.80
C GLY A 469 16.27 -17.01 -25.02
N ARG A 470 16.30 -16.83 -23.68
CA ARG A 470 17.41 -17.20 -22.79
C ARG A 470 16.97 -17.25 -21.33
N LYS A 471 17.59 -18.11 -20.53
CA LYS A 471 17.57 -17.97 -19.06
C LYS A 471 18.29 -16.69 -18.64
N GLY A 472 17.80 -16.03 -17.59
CA GLY A 472 18.30 -14.72 -17.19
C GLY A 472 17.78 -14.26 -15.83
N ILE A 473 17.76 -12.94 -15.63
CA ILE A 473 17.29 -12.31 -14.38
C ILE A 473 15.85 -12.74 -14.05
N THR A 474 14.99 -12.81 -15.07
CA THR A 474 13.57 -13.16 -14.94
C THR A 474 13.30 -14.60 -14.48
N THR A 475 14.20 -15.55 -14.73
CA THR A 475 14.02 -16.97 -14.31
C THR A 475 14.82 -17.32 -13.05
N SER A 476 15.75 -16.46 -12.64
CA SER A 476 16.75 -16.79 -11.61
C SER A 476 16.17 -17.12 -10.23
N THR A 477 15.12 -16.41 -9.81
CA THR A 477 14.40 -16.67 -8.56
C THR A 477 13.74 -18.05 -8.59
N LEU A 478 13.05 -18.37 -9.69
CA LEU A 478 12.39 -19.67 -9.89
C LEU A 478 13.42 -20.81 -9.91
N ASP A 479 14.48 -20.67 -10.72
CA ASP A 479 15.55 -21.67 -10.85
C ASP A 479 16.24 -21.94 -9.49
N THR A 480 16.44 -20.91 -8.68
CA THR A 480 17.03 -21.05 -7.33
C THR A 480 16.11 -21.86 -6.41
N LEU A 481 14.81 -21.59 -6.43
CA LEU A 481 13.83 -22.36 -5.66
C LEU A 481 13.72 -23.80 -6.16
N VAL A 482 13.70 -24.05 -7.46
CA VAL A 482 13.68 -25.41 -8.04
C VAL A 482 14.83 -26.26 -7.50
N VAL A 483 16.05 -25.72 -7.50
CA VAL A 483 17.23 -26.41 -6.95
C VAL A 483 17.10 -26.64 -5.45
N GLN A 484 16.63 -25.62 -4.72
CA GLN A 484 16.46 -25.71 -3.26
C GLN A 484 15.41 -26.75 -2.88
N LEU A 485 14.21 -26.70 -3.47
CA LEU A 485 13.12 -27.64 -3.23
C LEU A 485 13.53 -29.07 -3.59
N GLY A 486 14.24 -29.25 -4.72
CA GLY A 486 14.79 -30.55 -5.09
C GLY A 486 15.73 -31.12 -4.03
N SER A 487 16.65 -30.29 -3.53
CA SER A 487 17.56 -30.73 -2.45
C SER A 487 16.84 -31.02 -1.14
N MET A 488 15.79 -30.26 -0.80
CA MET A 488 15.00 -30.47 0.43
C MET A 488 14.14 -31.73 0.36
N TYR A 489 13.68 -32.11 -0.83
CA TYR A 489 12.95 -33.36 -1.05
C TYR A 489 13.88 -34.58 -1.07
N GLU A 490 15.02 -34.47 -1.76
CA GLU A 490 15.99 -35.57 -1.88
C GLU A 490 16.77 -35.84 -0.59
N GLU A 491 17.05 -34.81 0.20
CA GLU A 491 17.75 -34.87 1.51
C GLU A 491 16.99 -34.05 2.57
N PRO A 492 15.86 -34.56 3.11
CA PRO A 492 15.02 -33.85 4.08
C PRO A 492 15.74 -33.47 5.38
N GLU A 493 16.80 -34.18 5.75
CA GLU A 493 17.69 -33.85 6.87
C GLU A 493 18.45 -32.53 6.68
N SER A 494 18.57 -32.04 5.44
CA SER A 494 19.24 -30.76 5.13
C SER A 494 18.33 -29.54 5.29
N ILE A 495 17.03 -29.74 5.49
CA ILE A 495 16.03 -28.66 5.63
C ILE A 495 16.41 -27.66 6.74
N PRO A 496 16.83 -28.08 7.97
CA PRO A 496 17.30 -27.16 9.00
C PRO A 496 18.44 -26.24 8.54
N GLU A 497 19.42 -26.74 7.78
CA GLU A 497 20.56 -25.96 7.30
C GLU A 497 20.14 -24.92 6.24
N ARG A 498 19.05 -25.19 5.52
CA ARG A 498 18.54 -24.38 4.40
C ARG A 498 17.39 -23.46 4.81
N TRP A 499 16.91 -23.54 6.04
CA TRP A 499 15.68 -22.90 6.52
C TRP A 499 15.65 -21.39 6.27
N ALA A 500 16.71 -20.69 6.67
CA ALA A 500 16.80 -19.24 6.48
C ALA A 500 16.81 -18.86 4.99
N ALA A 501 17.49 -19.64 4.14
CA ALA A 501 17.49 -19.40 2.70
C ALA A 501 16.12 -19.68 2.08
N PHE A 502 15.40 -20.72 2.55
CA PHE A 502 14.07 -21.06 2.06
C PHE A 502 13.09 -19.92 2.33
N LYS A 503 13.07 -19.41 3.57
CA LYS A 503 12.29 -18.23 3.93
C LYS A 503 12.59 -17.03 3.02
N THR A 504 13.87 -16.67 2.85
CA THR A 504 14.27 -15.54 1.98
C THR A 504 13.83 -15.75 0.54
N ASN A 505 13.91 -16.99 0.04
CA ASN A 505 13.50 -17.31 -1.33
C ASN A 505 11.98 -17.28 -1.52
N LEU A 506 11.18 -17.62 -0.51
CA LEU A 506 9.72 -17.42 -0.54
C LEU A 506 9.35 -15.93 -0.62
N SER A 507 10.00 -15.09 0.20
CA SER A 507 9.84 -13.63 0.10
C SER A 507 10.26 -13.11 -1.27
N SER A 508 11.35 -13.65 -1.84
CA SER A 508 11.82 -13.28 -3.18
C SER A 508 10.85 -13.71 -4.27
N LEU A 509 10.16 -14.86 -4.11
CA LEU A 509 9.13 -15.31 -5.04
C LEU A 509 7.89 -14.41 -4.99
N GLY A 510 7.47 -13.97 -3.80
CA GLY A 510 6.40 -12.97 -3.65
C GLY A 510 6.74 -11.63 -4.31
N ALA A 511 7.98 -11.16 -4.16
CA ALA A 511 8.46 -9.97 -4.85
C ALA A 511 8.52 -10.15 -6.38
N TRP A 512 8.88 -11.36 -6.84
CA TRP A 512 8.92 -11.70 -8.25
C TRP A 512 7.52 -11.65 -8.89
N ILE A 513 6.48 -12.14 -8.20
CA ILE A 513 5.08 -12.06 -8.68
C ILE A 513 4.70 -10.59 -8.92
N LEU A 514 4.93 -9.72 -7.93
CA LEU A 514 4.66 -8.28 -8.04
C LEU A 514 5.40 -7.66 -9.22
N GLU A 515 6.70 -7.94 -9.37
CA GLU A 515 7.52 -7.40 -10.46
C GLU A 515 7.01 -7.87 -11.84
N MET A 516 6.53 -9.10 -11.92
CA MET A 516 6.02 -9.71 -13.15
C MET A 516 4.65 -9.17 -13.56
N GLN A 517 3.79 -8.85 -12.59
CA GLN A 517 2.49 -8.21 -12.82
C GLN A 517 2.61 -6.77 -13.34
N GLU A 518 3.69 -6.07 -13.03
CA GLU A 518 3.92 -4.71 -13.55
C GLU A 518 4.18 -4.68 -15.06
N GLN A 519 3.36 -3.92 -15.79
CA GLN A 519 3.40 -3.75 -17.24
C GLN A 519 3.63 -2.28 -17.66
N PRO A 520 4.72 -1.62 -17.25
CA PRO A 520 4.94 -0.18 -17.52
C PRO A 520 5.12 0.11 -19.00
N LEU A 521 4.39 1.10 -19.51
CA LEU A 521 4.49 1.59 -20.89
C LEU A 521 4.34 3.11 -20.90
N GLN A 522 5.29 3.81 -21.51
CA GLN A 522 5.19 5.25 -21.71
C GLN A 522 4.82 5.56 -23.17
N LEU A 523 3.90 6.51 -23.38
CA LEU A 523 3.46 6.94 -24.71
C LEU A 523 3.78 8.42 -24.94
N ASP A 524 4.06 8.76 -26.20
CA ASP A 524 4.24 10.13 -26.70
C ASP A 524 3.04 10.54 -27.55
N TYR A 525 2.69 9.77 -28.58
CA TYR A 525 1.47 10.00 -29.37
C TYR A 525 0.95 8.73 -30.03
N LEU A 526 -0.33 8.77 -30.39
CA LEU A 526 -1.02 7.82 -31.25
C LEU A 526 -1.24 8.46 -32.62
N PHE A 527 -1.37 7.66 -33.67
CA PHE A 527 -1.69 8.18 -35.00
C PHE A 527 -2.49 7.20 -35.86
N LEU A 528 -3.39 7.76 -36.67
CA LEU A 528 -3.99 7.06 -37.80
C LEU A 528 -3.14 7.31 -39.05
N SER A 529 -2.96 6.27 -39.85
CA SER A 529 -2.12 6.28 -41.05
C SER A 529 -2.78 5.50 -42.19
N SER A 530 -2.21 5.66 -43.38
CA SER A 530 -2.52 4.89 -44.59
C SER A 530 -1.23 4.51 -45.31
N ASP A 531 -1.29 3.54 -46.22
CA ASP A 531 -0.13 2.99 -46.92
C ASP A 531 0.65 4.01 -47.76
N ASN A 532 0.00 5.13 -48.13
CA ASN A 532 0.54 6.19 -48.96
C ASN A 532 1.29 7.29 -48.17
N VAL A 533 1.33 7.23 -46.84
CA VAL A 533 1.95 8.26 -45.98
C VAL A 533 3.23 7.72 -45.30
N GLU A 534 4.30 8.53 -45.24
CA GLU A 534 5.49 8.16 -44.48
C GLU A 534 5.19 8.19 -42.97
N LYS A 535 5.43 7.07 -42.30
CA LYS A 535 5.17 6.94 -40.86
C LYS A 535 6.10 7.83 -40.03
N PRO A 536 5.67 8.29 -38.84
CA PRO A 536 6.51 9.11 -37.96
C PRO A 536 7.84 8.43 -37.60
N LYS A 537 8.88 9.23 -37.37
CA LYS A 537 10.22 8.73 -37.02
C LYS A 537 10.38 8.65 -35.51
N ALA A 538 10.86 7.52 -35.02
CA ALA A 538 11.12 7.31 -33.60
C ALA A 538 12.27 8.17 -33.04
N LYS A 539 13.27 8.48 -33.89
CA LYS A 539 14.46 9.25 -33.51
C LYS A 539 14.65 10.48 -34.40
N SER A 540 15.14 11.55 -33.77
CA SER A 540 15.71 12.72 -34.43
C SER A 540 17.13 12.45 -34.95
N GLY A 541 17.57 13.27 -35.91
CA GLY A 541 18.93 13.15 -36.47
C GLY A 541 20.03 13.51 -35.47
N PHE A 542 21.22 12.90 -35.61
CA PHE A 542 22.38 13.04 -34.71
C PHE A 542 22.73 14.49 -34.37
N PHE A 543 22.74 15.39 -35.37
CA PHE A 543 23.07 16.80 -35.15
C PHE A 543 22.02 17.55 -34.33
N LYS A 544 20.73 17.21 -34.48
CA LYS A 544 19.64 17.79 -33.68
C LYS A 544 19.80 17.39 -32.21
N ASN A 545 20.13 16.11 -31.94
CA ASN A 545 20.38 15.61 -30.59
C ASN A 545 21.59 16.29 -29.94
N LEU A 546 22.71 16.39 -30.67
CA LEU A 546 23.91 17.05 -30.16
C LEU A 546 23.65 18.51 -29.79
N TRP A 547 22.93 19.25 -30.64
CA TRP A 547 22.60 20.64 -30.37
C TRP A 547 21.65 20.78 -29.18
N PHE A 548 20.61 19.95 -29.12
CA PHE A 548 19.68 19.92 -28.00
C PHE A 548 20.38 19.64 -26.66
N SER A 549 21.35 18.71 -26.62
CA SER A 549 22.14 18.43 -25.42
C SER A 549 23.02 19.62 -25.00
N VAL A 550 23.58 20.36 -25.96
CA VAL A 550 24.37 21.57 -25.68
C VAL A 550 23.47 22.67 -25.09
N GLU A 551 22.30 22.91 -25.69
CA GLU A 551 21.33 23.88 -25.17
C GLU A 551 20.85 23.50 -23.76
N SER A 552 20.54 22.22 -23.53
CA SER A 552 20.12 21.70 -22.22
C SER A 552 21.20 21.91 -21.16
N PHE A 553 22.47 21.64 -21.48
CA PHE A 553 23.60 21.84 -20.58
C PHE A 553 23.73 23.30 -20.16
N PHE A 554 23.69 24.25 -21.10
CA PHE A 554 23.78 25.67 -20.75
C PHE A 554 22.53 26.18 -20.00
N GLY A 555 21.34 25.70 -20.38
CA GLY A 555 20.11 26.00 -19.64
C GLY A 555 20.17 25.56 -18.18
N SER A 556 20.86 24.45 -17.88
CA SER A 556 20.97 23.94 -16.50
C SER A 556 21.76 24.84 -15.53
N PHE A 557 22.57 25.79 -16.02
CA PHE A 557 23.34 26.74 -15.19
C PHE A 557 22.63 28.08 -14.98
N VAL A 558 21.56 28.35 -15.73
CA VAL A 558 20.84 29.63 -15.71
C VAL A 558 19.46 29.48 -15.10
N GLU A 559 18.83 28.31 -15.26
CA GLU A 559 17.57 27.97 -14.59
C GLU A 559 17.85 27.57 -13.13
N ASP A 560 17.19 28.22 -12.19
CA ASP A 560 17.13 27.77 -10.80
C ASP A 560 16.06 26.66 -10.70
N TYR A 561 16.49 25.44 -10.40
CA TYR A 561 15.60 24.30 -10.20
C TYR A 561 15.28 24.05 -8.73
N SER A 562 15.84 24.86 -7.83
CA SER A 562 15.71 24.72 -6.37
C SER A 562 14.71 25.68 -5.75
N SER A 563 14.47 26.84 -6.36
CA SER A 563 13.31 27.67 -6.05
C SER A 563 12.07 27.16 -6.80
N ILE A 564 11.01 26.87 -6.06
CA ILE A 564 9.71 26.52 -6.65
C ILE A 564 8.90 27.83 -6.65
N GLY A 565 9.13 28.66 -7.69
CA GLY A 565 8.53 29.99 -7.80
C GLY A 565 9.53 31.14 -7.55
N GLU A 566 9.39 32.25 -8.28
CA GLU A 566 10.07 33.53 -7.97
C GLU A 566 9.03 34.46 -7.32
N SER A 567 8.82 34.32 -6.02
CA SER A 567 7.98 35.24 -5.25
C SER A 567 8.78 36.51 -4.88
N GLY A 568 8.12 37.66 -4.74
CA GLY A 568 8.78 38.95 -4.49
C GLY A 568 9.60 38.99 -3.19
N GLU A 569 10.45 40.02 -3.00
CA GLU A 569 11.31 40.21 -1.80
C GLU A 569 10.56 40.25 -0.44
N ASP A 570 9.21 40.26 -0.45
CA ASP A 570 8.32 40.38 0.73
C ASP A 570 7.40 39.14 0.91
N ALA A 571 7.71 38.02 0.23
CA ALA A 571 6.91 36.80 0.27
C ALA A 571 7.13 35.96 1.55
N LEU A 572 6.07 35.28 2.01
CA LEU A 572 6.12 34.39 3.17
C LEU A 572 7.01 33.18 2.87
N THR A 573 8.09 32.98 3.63
CA THR A 573 9.01 31.86 3.43
C THR A 573 8.59 30.64 4.24
N VAL A 574 8.31 29.53 3.56
CA VAL A 574 7.85 28.27 4.14
C VAL A 574 8.86 27.16 3.86
N TRP A 575 9.35 26.48 4.89
CA TRP A 575 10.27 25.34 4.72
C TRP A 575 9.56 24.00 4.82
N VAL A 576 9.96 23.08 3.93
CA VAL A 576 9.43 21.73 3.83
C VAL A 576 10.56 20.71 3.64
N GLY A 577 10.45 19.53 4.26
CA GLY A 577 11.52 18.52 4.27
C GLY A 577 11.63 17.63 3.02
N SER A 578 10.59 17.61 2.18
CA SER A 578 10.49 16.68 1.05
C SER A 578 10.16 17.41 -0.26
N ARG A 579 10.78 16.97 -1.35
CA ARG A 579 10.58 17.56 -2.68
C ARG A 579 9.17 17.35 -3.23
N ASP A 580 8.63 16.14 -3.09
CA ASP A 580 7.28 15.84 -3.57
C ASP A 580 6.24 16.63 -2.77
N TYR A 581 6.43 16.72 -1.45
CA TYR A 581 5.60 17.55 -0.58
C TYR A 581 5.67 19.03 -0.99
N GLY A 582 6.88 19.56 -1.23
CA GLY A 582 7.06 20.95 -1.63
C GLY A 582 6.42 21.30 -2.97
N ASN A 583 6.53 20.42 -3.97
CA ASN A 583 5.90 20.65 -5.27
C ASN A 583 4.36 20.68 -5.19
N ILE A 584 3.77 19.73 -4.44
CA ILE A 584 2.31 19.68 -4.23
C ILE A 584 1.86 20.91 -3.44
N LEU A 585 2.53 21.20 -2.32
CA LEU A 585 2.22 22.35 -1.48
C LEU A 585 2.29 23.66 -2.29
N ASN A 586 3.29 23.82 -3.15
CA ASN A 586 3.41 25.01 -4.00
C ASN A 586 2.28 25.11 -5.00
N SER A 587 1.92 24.00 -5.65
CA SER A 587 0.75 23.96 -6.53
C SER A 587 -0.52 24.35 -5.77
N LEU A 588 -0.72 23.85 -4.55
CA LEU A 588 -1.88 24.19 -3.74
C LEU A 588 -1.87 25.66 -3.31
N ALA A 589 -0.71 26.18 -2.89
CA ALA A 589 -0.56 27.57 -2.47
C ALA A 589 -0.89 28.53 -3.63
N GLU A 590 -0.25 28.37 -4.78
CA GLU A 590 -0.46 29.21 -5.97
C GLU A 590 -1.92 29.17 -6.49
N ASN A 591 -2.59 28.02 -6.37
CA ASN A 591 -3.93 27.84 -6.94
C ASN A 591 -5.05 28.21 -5.97
N TYR A 592 -4.85 28.10 -4.66
CA TYR A 592 -5.90 28.26 -3.65
C TYR A 592 -5.56 29.28 -2.58
N PHE A 593 -4.32 29.34 -2.08
CA PHE A 593 -3.97 30.27 -1.02
C PHE A 593 -3.74 31.70 -1.55
N GLU A 594 -2.77 31.88 -2.44
CA GLU A 594 -2.36 33.21 -2.90
C GLU A 594 -3.51 33.98 -3.58
N PRO A 595 -4.37 33.36 -4.41
CA PRO A 595 -5.49 34.07 -5.02
C PRO A 595 -6.56 34.53 -4.02
N ASP A 596 -6.77 33.75 -2.94
CA ASP A 596 -7.83 34.01 -1.96
C ASP A 596 -7.36 34.93 -0.84
N SER A 597 -6.11 34.78 -0.39
CA SER A 597 -5.49 35.57 0.68
C SER A 597 -4.80 36.84 0.18
N GLY A 598 -4.27 36.82 -1.04
CA GLY A 598 -3.38 37.86 -1.58
C GLY A 598 -1.98 37.85 -0.97
N ILE A 599 -1.59 36.79 -0.28
CA ILE A 599 -0.27 36.59 0.34
C ILE A 599 0.57 35.70 -0.57
N ASP A 600 1.69 36.20 -1.07
CA ASP A 600 2.65 35.43 -1.87
C ASP A 600 3.46 34.49 -0.97
N VAL A 601 3.67 33.24 -1.41
CA VAL A 601 4.39 32.23 -0.64
C VAL A 601 5.63 31.76 -1.41
N ASN A 602 6.75 31.61 -0.71
CA ASN A 602 7.98 31.01 -1.23
C ASN A 602 8.25 29.69 -0.48
N ILE A 603 8.09 28.56 -1.17
CA ILE A 603 8.31 27.23 -0.58
C ILE A 603 9.72 26.74 -0.90
N GLU A 604 10.51 26.52 0.15
CA GLU A 604 11.88 26.02 0.06
C GLU A 604 12.01 24.61 0.62
N ILE A 605 12.65 23.73 -0.14
CA ILE A 605 12.91 22.36 0.30
C ILE A 605 14.22 22.35 1.09
N VAL A 606 14.13 22.17 2.40
CA VAL A 606 15.27 22.24 3.33
C VAL A 606 15.30 21.03 4.24
N ASP A 607 16.50 20.46 4.46
CA ASP A 607 16.69 19.35 5.40
C ASP A 607 16.36 19.79 6.84
N ALA A 608 15.54 18.99 7.53
CA ALA A 608 15.05 19.28 8.88
C ALA A 608 16.16 19.60 9.90
N ALA A 609 17.34 18.96 9.78
CA ALA A 609 18.46 19.22 10.70
C ALA A 609 19.05 20.64 10.55
N THR A 610 18.70 21.35 9.48
CA THR A 610 19.16 22.72 9.21
C THR A 610 18.35 23.76 9.98
N LEU A 611 17.13 23.44 10.42
CA LEU A 611 16.21 24.39 11.05
C LEU A 611 16.82 25.02 12.30
N LEU A 612 17.31 24.22 13.27
CA LEU A 612 17.90 24.74 14.50
C LEU A 612 19.13 25.66 14.26
N PRO A 613 20.16 25.24 13.47
CA PRO A 613 21.27 26.13 13.12
C PRO A 613 20.83 27.44 12.45
N ALA A 614 19.85 27.39 11.53
CA ALA A 614 19.36 28.55 10.81
C ALA A 614 18.60 29.52 11.73
N THR A 615 17.74 29.00 12.61
CA THR A 615 17.04 29.81 13.62
C THR A 615 18.03 30.51 14.55
N LEU A 616 19.09 29.83 15.00
CA LEU A 616 20.15 30.43 15.81
C LEU A 616 20.98 31.49 15.05
N ALA A 617 21.07 31.37 13.73
CA ALA A 617 21.74 32.32 12.85
C ALA A 617 20.85 33.50 12.42
N ASN A 618 19.57 33.54 12.82
CA ASN A 618 18.55 34.46 12.31
C ASN A 618 18.37 34.38 10.78
N GLN A 619 18.45 33.16 10.24
CA GLN A 619 18.26 32.84 8.82
C GLN A 619 17.24 31.71 8.63
N GLY A 620 16.37 31.50 9.62
CA GLY A 620 15.28 30.53 9.52
C GLY A 620 14.10 31.09 8.71
N PRO A 621 13.15 30.22 8.34
CA PRO A 621 11.94 30.61 7.60
C PRO A 621 10.94 31.34 8.49
N ASP A 622 9.83 31.81 7.89
CA ASP A 622 8.68 32.28 8.63
C ASP A 622 7.88 31.12 9.22
N VAL A 623 7.62 30.09 8.39
CA VAL A 623 6.92 28.86 8.76
C VAL A 623 7.82 27.65 8.50
N ALA A 624 7.86 26.70 9.43
CA ALA A 624 8.44 25.38 9.21
C ALA A 624 7.37 24.30 9.34
N LEU A 625 7.27 23.45 8.33
CA LEU A 625 6.35 22.31 8.26
C LEU A 625 7.09 20.99 8.54
N GLN A 626 6.33 19.93 8.80
CA GLN A 626 6.82 18.58 9.08
C GLN A 626 7.80 18.52 10.27
N VAL A 627 7.65 19.44 11.23
CA VAL A 627 8.47 19.46 12.44
C VAL A 627 8.01 18.32 13.36
N GLY A 628 8.94 17.51 13.88
CA GLY A 628 8.59 16.33 14.68
C GLY A 628 7.85 16.71 15.98
N ILE A 629 6.92 15.86 16.43
CA ILE A 629 5.97 16.16 17.53
C ILE A 629 6.62 16.67 18.84
N GLY A 630 7.85 16.26 19.16
CA GLY A 630 8.55 16.72 20.38
C GLY A 630 9.36 18.00 20.21
N ASP A 631 9.55 18.49 18.99
CA ASP A 631 10.43 19.63 18.72
C ASP A 631 9.81 21.01 19.04
N PRO A 632 8.51 21.28 18.81
CA PRO A 632 7.95 22.62 19.01
C PRO A 632 8.17 23.20 20.40
N VAL A 633 7.90 22.43 21.47
CA VAL A 633 8.14 22.87 22.85
C VAL A 633 9.63 23.05 23.12
N ASN A 634 10.49 22.21 22.52
CA ASN A 634 11.93 22.40 22.58
C ASN A 634 12.35 23.75 21.97
N TYR A 635 11.75 24.19 20.85
CA TYR A 635 11.96 25.53 20.32
C TYR A 635 11.33 26.63 21.19
N ALA A 636 10.16 26.38 21.78
CA ALA A 636 9.44 27.33 22.63
C ALA A 636 10.24 27.69 23.89
N ILE A 637 10.84 26.70 24.54
CA ILE A 637 11.73 26.86 25.70
C ILE A 637 12.93 27.77 25.36
N ARG A 638 13.37 27.77 24.09
CA ARG A 638 14.46 28.62 23.58
C ARG A 638 13.98 29.98 23.07
N ASN A 639 12.69 30.29 23.23
CA ASN A 639 12.02 31.49 22.71
C ASN A 639 12.21 31.66 21.19
N ALA A 640 12.22 30.54 20.45
CA ALA A 640 12.52 30.50 19.02
C ALA A 640 11.26 30.40 18.14
N VAL A 641 10.10 30.09 18.73
CA VAL A 641 8.79 29.99 18.05
C VAL A 641 7.76 30.89 18.70
N VAL A 642 6.70 31.18 17.96
CA VAL A 642 5.57 32.01 18.37
C VAL A 642 4.57 31.16 19.18
N ASP A 643 4.01 31.75 20.24
CA ASP A 643 2.86 31.17 20.95
C ASP A 643 1.60 31.42 20.11
N LEU A 644 1.06 30.37 19.50
CA LEU A 644 -0.09 30.45 18.61
C LEU A 644 -1.40 30.72 19.35
N SER A 645 -1.45 30.48 20.67
CA SER A 645 -2.64 30.79 21.48
C SER A 645 -2.94 32.28 21.58
N GLN A 646 -2.00 33.14 21.15
CA GLN A 646 -2.19 34.59 21.11
C GLN A 646 -3.11 35.05 19.97
N PHE A 647 -3.35 34.22 18.95
CA PHE A 647 -4.23 34.55 17.83
C PHE A 647 -5.69 34.34 18.24
N ASP A 648 -6.56 35.32 17.94
CA ASP A 648 -7.94 35.36 18.42
C ASP A 648 -8.79 34.15 18.02
N ASP A 649 -8.47 33.51 16.89
CA ASP A 649 -9.18 32.35 16.32
C ASP A 649 -8.45 31.01 16.54
N PHE A 650 -7.40 30.98 17.36
CA PHE A 650 -6.65 29.75 17.65
C PHE A 650 -7.54 28.60 18.17
N ALA A 651 -8.49 28.90 19.05
CA ALA A 651 -9.38 27.87 19.59
C ALA A 651 -10.22 27.18 18.51
N GLU A 652 -10.69 27.91 17.49
CA GLU A 652 -11.43 27.35 16.36
C GLU A 652 -10.53 26.44 15.50
N VAL A 653 -9.25 26.78 15.37
CA VAL A 653 -8.28 25.96 14.64
C VAL A 653 -7.91 24.72 15.45
N ALA A 654 -7.73 24.84 16.76
CA ALA A 654 -7.42 23.72 17.65
C ALA A 654 -8.55 22.68 17.70
N ASP A 655 -9.82 23.11 17.63
CA ASP A 655 -11.00 22.23 17.61
C ASP A 655 -11.06 21.29 16.38
N ARG A 656 -10.21 21.49 15.37
CA ARG A 656 -10.09 20.59 14.19
C ARG A 656 -9.34 19.30 14.50
N PHE A 657 -8.67 19.23 15.65
CA PHE A 657 -7.78 18.14 16.03
C PHE A 657 -8.23 17.48 17.33
N ASP A 658 -7.87 16.21 17.49
CA ASP A 658 -8.04 15.54 18.76
C ASP A 658 -7.15 16.18 19.84
N PRO A 659 -7.61 16.34 21.10
CA PRO A 659 -6.80 16.88 22.18
C PRO A 659 -5.45 16.18 22.34
N SER A 660 -5.38 14.86 22.09
CA SER A 660 -4.14 14.09 22.14
C SER A 660 -3.07 14.55 21.16
N ALA A 661 -3.46 15.16 20.02
CA ALA A 661 -2.54 15.74 19.05
C ALA A 661 -1.95 17.08 19.52
N MET A 662 -2.70 17.82 20.35
CA MET A 662 -2.36 19.17 20.81
C MET A 662 -1.50 19.17 22.08
N VAL A 663 -1.69 18.19 22.98
CA VAL A 663 -0.96 18.07 24.25
C VAL A 663 0.57 18.21 24.12
N PRO A 664 1.25 17.60 23.12
CA PRO A 664 2.70 17.74 22.97
C PRO A 664 3.18 19.16 22.66
N PHE A 665 2.28 20.05 22.24
CA PHE A 665 2.59 21.43 21.85
C PHE A 665 2.27 22.45 22.94
N GLU A 666 1.69 22.01 24.06
CA GLU A 666 1.37 22.84 25.21
C GLU A 666 2.60 23.08 26.08
N PHE A 667 2.88 24.34 26.39
CA PHE A 667 3.92 24.71 27.35
C PHE A 667 3.58 26.05 28.00
N ASN A 668 3.67 26.14 29.34
CA ASN A 668 3.38 27.36 30.10
C ASN A 668 2.05 28.05 29.71
N GLU A 669 0.96 27.27 29.61
CA GLU A 669 -0.39 27.74 29.25
C GLU A 669 -0.55 28.26 27.80
N GLY A 670 0.51 28.17 26.98
CA GLY A 670 0.49 28.51 25.55
C GLY A 670 0.66 27.28 24.65
N TYR A 671 0.40 27.45 23.35
CA TYR A 671 0.53 26.40 22.33
C TYR A 671 1.47 26.84 21.22
N TYR A 672 2.43 26.00 20.83
CA TYR A 672 3.54 26.42 19.96
C TYR A 672 3.56 25.76 18.58
N ALA A 673 2.53 24.98 18.24
CA ALA A 673 2.39 24.37 16.92
C ALA A 673 0.93 24.02 16.61
N VAL A 674 0.65 23.75 15.33
CA VAL A 674 -0.59 23.11 14.87
C VAL A 674 -0.24 21.73 14.30
N PRO A 675 -0.94 20.65 14.69
CA PRO A 675 -0.70 19.31 14.17
C PRO A 675 -0.87 19.23 12.64
N GLU A 676 0.02 18.51 11.96
CA GLU A 676 -0.12 18.15 10.54
C GLU A 676 -0.46 16.68 10.38
N THR A 677 0.29 15.82 11.05
CA THR A 677 0.06 14.37 11.03
C THR A 677 -0.11 13.84 12.44
N GLN A 678 -0.96 12.82 12.59
CA GLN A 678 -1.10 12.09 13.83
C GLN A 678 -1.18 10.60 13.52
N THR A 679 -0.27 9.83 14.10
CA THR A 679 -0.24 8.37 13.96
C THR A 679 -0.19 7.70 15.32
N PHE A 680 -0.70 6.48 15.40
CA PHE A 680 -0.76 5.71 16.64
C PHE A 680 -0.77 4.19 16.38
N PRO A 681 -0.38 3.38 17.38
CA PRO A 681 -0.37 1.93 17.27
C PRO A 681 -1.77 1.33 17.09
N MET A 682 -1.87 0.32 16.23
CA MET A 682 -3.01 -0.57 16.00
C MET A 682 -2.54 -2.03 16.00
N MET A 683 -3.44 -2.96 16.28
CA MET A 683 -3.16 -4.40 16.20
C MET A 683 -3.52 -4.95 14.82
N PHE A 684 -2.60 -5.72 14.25
CA PHE A 684 -2.74 -6.44 12.99
C PHE A 684 -2.73 -7.93 13.29
N TYR A 685 -3.68 -8.68 12.72
CA TYR A 685 -3.69 -10.13 12.87
C TYR A 685 -4.12 -10.87 11.59
N ARG A 686 -3.64 -12.10 11.45
CA ARG A 686 -3.92 -13.03 10.34
C ARG A 686 -5.15 -13.87 10.68
N LYS A 687 -6.30 -13.52 10.10
CA LYS A 687 -7.59 -14.22 10.30
C LYS A 687 -7.49 -15.69 9.93
N ASP A 688 -6.85 -15.99 8.82
CA ASP A 688 -6.66 -17.36 8.34
C ASP A 688 -5.85 -18.23 9.31
N ILE A 689 -4.79 -17.66 9.93
CA ILE A 689 -3.99 -18.38 10.93
C ILE A 689 -4.75 -18.50 12.27
N PHE A 690 -5.52 -17.49 12.65
CA PHE A 690 -6.33 -17.53 13.87
C PHE A 690 -7.44 -18.58 13.76
N GLU A 691 -8.11 -18.65 12.61
CA GLU A 691 -9.07 -19.71 12.28
C GLU A 691 -8.41 -21.11 12.29
N GLU A 692 -7.20 -21.26 11.72
CA GLU A 692 -6.42 -22.51 11.73
C GLU A 692 -6.09 -22.98 13.15
N LEU A 693 -5.71 -22.05 14.03
CA LEU A 693 -5.38 -22.34 15.42
C LEU A 693 -6.61 -22.48 16.33
N GLY A 694 -7.80 -22.13 15.85
CA GLY A 694 -9.03 -22.09 16.64
C GLY A 694 -8.99 -21.04 17.77
N ILE A 695 -8.32 -19.91 17.54
CA ILE A 695 -8.20 -18.80 18.49
C ILE A 695 -8.89 -17.53 17.96
N GLU A 696 -9.32 -16.66 18.87
CA GLU A 696 -9.94 -15.38 18.53
C GLU A 696 -8.95 -14.21 18.68
N ALA A 697 -9.21 -13.10 18.00
CA ALA A 697 -8.39 -11.89 18.11
C ALA A 697 -8.51 -11.30 19.54
N PRO A 698 -7.39 -11.08 20.26
CA PRO A 698 -7.42 -10.71 21.67
C PRO A 698 -7.99 -9.31 21.87
N GLN A 699 -8.91 -9.15 22.83
CA GLN A 699 -9.45 -7.85 23.20
C GLN A 699 -8.68 -7.24 24.38
N THR A 700 -8.06 -8.06 25.21
CA THR A 700 -7.32 -7.65 26.40
C THR A 700 -5.89 -8.21 26.41
N TRP A 701 -5.02 -7.64 27.25
CA TRP A 701 -3.70 -8.23 27.49
C TRP A 701 -3.79 -9.65 28.05
N ASP A 702 -4.77 -9.92 28.92
CA ASP A 702 -5.04 -11.27 29.43
C ASP A 702 -5.37 -12.25 28.30
N ASP A 703 -6.23 -11.87 27.35
CA ASP A 703 -6.51 -12.69 26.16
C ASP A 703 -5.22 -12.95 25.36
N LEU A 704 -4.36 -11.93 25.22
CA LEU A 704 -3.09 -12.07 24.52
C LEU A 704 -2.17 -13.06 25.23
N TYR A 705 -2.06 -12.99 26.57
CA TYR A 705 -1.29 -13.95 27.37
C TYR A 705 -1.88 -15.37 27.28
N GLU A 706 -3.20 -15.52 27.15
CA GLU A 706 -3.86 -16.82 26.97
C GLU A 706 -3.56 -17.45 25.61
N ILE A 707 -3.58 -16.67 24.52
CA ILE A 707 -3.30 -17.20 23.17
C ILE A 707 -1.81 -17.36 22.88
N MET A 708 -0.94 -16.62 23.58
CA MET A 708 0.51 -16.60 23.30
C MET A 708 1.17 -17.99 23.39
N PRO A 709 0.89 -18.85 24.39
CA PRO A 709 1.39 -20.22 24.41
C PRO A 709 0.95 -21.05 23.21
N TYR A 710 -0.25 -20.86 22.67
CA TYR A 710 -0.72 -21.57 21.47
C TYR A 710 0.07 -21.13 20.23
N ILE A 711 0.31 -19.82 20.08
CA ILE A 711 1.12 -19.27 18.99
C ILE A 711 2.57 -19.78 19.10
N GLN A 712 3.18 -19.69 20.29
CA GLN A 712 4.57 -20.08 20.52
C GLN A 712 4.79 -21.60 20.45
N LYS A 713 3.82 -22.42 20.89
CA LYS A 713 3.89 -23.90 20.75
C LYS A 713 3.94 -24.33 19.28
N ASN A 714 3.37 -23.52 18.39
CA ASN A 714 3.45 -23.69 16.94
C ASN A 714 4.68 -22.98 16.32
N ASN A 715 5.65 -22.59 17.14
CA ASN A 715 6.88 -21.87 16.78
C ASN A 715 6.67 -20.55 16.03
N MET A 716 5.49 -19.95 16.17
CA MET A 716 5.18 -18.59 15.71
C MET A 716 5.47 -17.57 16.82
N ASN A 717 5.51 -16.29 16.47
CA ASN A 717 5.81 -15.20 17.40
C ASN A 717 4.76 -14.09 17.36
N ILE A 718 4.82 -13.23 18.37
CA ILE A 718 4.00 -12.02 18.48
C ILE A 718 4.92 -10.81 18.31
N GLY A 719 4.47 -9.80 17.57
CA GLY A 719 5.21 -8.55 17.40
C GLY A 719 4.68 -7.45 18.32
N ILE A 720 5.42 -7.06 19.34
CA ILE A 720 5.16 -5.82 20.08
C ILE A 720 6.39 -4.94 19.95
N PRO A 721 6.27 -3.74 19.34
CA PRO A 721 7.41 -2.99 18.87
C PRO A 721 8.24 -2.46 20.04
N ILE A 722 9.52 -2.79 20.03
CA ILE A 722 10.56 -2.13 20.82
C ILE A 722 11.67 -1.78 19.84
N ASN A 723 12.22 -0.56 19.92
CA ASN A 723 13.27 -0.09 19.02
C ASN A 723 12.91 -0.09 17.53
N GLY A 724 12.07 0.87 17.16
CA GLY A 724 12.26 1.71 15.99
C GLY A 724 11.90 1.09 14.66
N VAL A 725 11.53 -0.18 14.58
CA VAL A 725 11.11 -0.75 13.31
C VAL A 725 9.71 -0.25 12.97
N THR A 726 9.63 0.71 12.05
CA THR A 726 8.37 1.01 11.35
C THR A 726 7.93 -0.22 10.55
N GLY A 727 6.65 -0.34 10.24
CA GLY A 727 6.10 -1.44 9.42
C GLY A 727 6.80 -1.65 8.07
N THR A 728 7.63 -0.71 7.61
CA THR A 728 8.45 -0.76 6.39
C THR A 728 9.84 -1.38 6.55
N GLY A 729 10.20 -1.85 7.75
CA GLY A 729 11.56 -2.33 8.04
C GLY A 729 12.59 -1.21 8.29
N SER A 730 12.18 0.07 8.22
CA SER A 730 13.05 1.21 8.52
C SER A 730 13.15 1.44 10.03
N VAL A 731 14.38 1.57 10.54
CA VAL A 731 14.67 1.87 11.96
C VAL A 731 14.56 3.38 12.23
N THR A 732 13.41 3.83 12.74
CA THR A 732 13.21 5.17 13.30
C THR A 732 13.41 5.16 14.82
N GLY A 733 14.63 5.52 15.26
CA GLY A 733 14.94 6.17 16.54
C GLY A 733 14.34 5.67 17.88
N ILE A 734 14.66 6.43 18.92
CA ILE A 734 14.41 6.19 20.36
C ILE A 734 12.90 6.26 20.72
N ALA A 735 12.08 6.93 19.91
CA ALA A 735 10.67 7.24 20.22
C ALA A 735 9.75 6.01 20.35
N SER A 736 10.01 4.98 19.56
CA SER A 736 9.25 3.72 19.51
C SER A 736 9.22 2.91 20.82
N THR A 737 10.30 2.92 21.61
CA THR A 737 10.38 2.19 22.88
C THR A 737 9.56 2.86 23.97
N LEU A 738 9.45 4.19 23.92
CA LEU A 738 8.55 4.93 24.81
C LEU A 738 7.09 4.64 24.44
N SER A 739 6.74 4.57 23.16
CA SER A 739 5.37 4.29 22.71
C SER A 739 4.84 2.92 23.15
N SER A 740 5.66 1.87 23.16
CA SER A 740 5.21 0.57 23.68
C SER A 740 5.10 0.54 25.20
N TYR A 741 6.02 1.18 25.93
CA TYR A 741 5.88 1.28 27.39
C TYR A 741 4.67 2.13 27.82
N THR A 742 4.45 3.28 27.17
CA THR A 742 3.33 4.18 27.49
C THR A 742 1.96 3.54 27.26
N MET A 743 1.85 2.56 26.36
CA MET A 743 0.63 1.76 26.18
C MET A 743 0.24 1.04 27.48
N PHE A 744 1.19 0.36 28.15
CA PHE A 744 0.91 -0.29 29.44
C PHE A 744 0.64 0.72 30.55
N LEU A 745 1.45 1.78 30.59
CA LEU A 745 1.35 2.85 31.58
C LEU A 745 -0.03 3.53 31.56
N TYR A 746 -0.48 3.99 30.39
CA TYR A 746 -1.71 4.76 30.25
C TYR A 746 -2.96 3.90 30.39
N GLN A 747 -2.92 2.64 29.93
CA GLN A 747 -4.05 1.73 30.11
C GLN A 747 -4.33 1.42 31.58
N ASN A 748 -3.31 1.50 32.44
CA ASN A 748 -3.41 1.36 33.88
C ASN A 748 -3.50 2.69 34.65
N GLY A 749 -3.67 3.82 33.94
CA GLY A 749 -3.91 5.13 34.55
C GLY A 749 -2.67 5.85 35.08
N GLY A 750 -1.46 5.38 34.76
CA GLY A 750 -0.22 6.09 35.06
C GLY A 750 0.05 7.25 34.10
N THR A 751 1.05 8.09 34.41
CA THR A 751 1.48 9.21 33.56
C THR A 751 3.01 9.28 33.44
N LEU A 752 3.54 9.98 32.45
CA LEU A 752 4.99 10.16 32.31
C LEU A 752 5.57 11.18 33.29
N TYR A 753 4.80 12.23 33.59
CA TYR A 753 5.21 13.34 34.43
C TYR A 753 4.11 13.74 35.40
N ARG A 754 4.51 14.39 36.49
CA ARG A 754 3.66 14.97 37.52
C ARG A 754 4.02 16.43 37.78
N GLU A 755 3.21 17.11 38.58
CA GLU A 755 3.43 18.53 38.94
C GLU A 755 3.66 19.42 37.71
N ASN A 756 2.79 19.29 36.70
CA ASN A 756 2.87 20.01 35.42
C ASN A 756 4.25 19.89 34.72
N GLY A 757 4.83 18.69 34.72
CA GLY A 757 6.11 18.42 34.05
C GLY A 757 7.33 18.88 34.83
N ALA A 758 7.20 19.16 36.13
CA ALA A 758 8.34 19.49 36.99
C ALA A 758 9.13 18.26 37.44
N ALA A 759 8.53 17.07 37.39
CA ALA A 759 9.18 15.81 37.71
C ALA A 759 8.61 14.66 36.88
N SER A 760 9.43 13.63 36.70
CA SER A 760 9.02 12.31 36.23
C SER A 760 8.04 11.67 37.21
N ALA A 761 7.08 10.92 36.68
CA ALA A 761 6.20 10.03 37.43
C ALA A 761 6.62 8.55 37.26
N LEU A 762 7.79 8.29 36.68
CA LEU A 762 8.28 6.93 36.43
C LEU A 762 8.74 6.19 37.70
N ASP A 763 8.78 6.88 38.84
CA ASP A 763 9.05 6.32 40.17
C ASP A 763 7.78 5.91 40.94
N GLU A 764 6.59 6.16 40.38
CA GLU A 764 5.30 5.82 40.98
C GLU A 764 5.00 4.32 40.91
N GLU A 765 4.13 3.83 41.80
CA GLU A 765 3.88 2.39 41.94
C GLU A 765 3.31 1.78 40.67
N GLU A 766 2.41 2.50 40.01
CA GLU A 766 1.80 2.16 38.73
C GLU A 766 2.88 2.06 37.64
N ALA A 767 3.70 3.10 37.46
CA ALA A 767 4.77 3.12 36.45
C ALA A 767 5.80 1.98 36.64
N VAL A 768 6.22 1.75 37.88
CA VAL A 768 7.15 0.67 38.23
C VAL A 768 6.54 -0.71 37.96
N THR A 769 5.25 -0.88 38.23
CA THR A 769 4.53 -2.15 37.99
C THR A 769 4.39 -2.41 36.50
N GLU A 770 3.92 -1.42 35.74
CA GLU A 770 3.76 -1.55 34.29
C GLU A 770 5.08 -1.72 33.56
N PHE A 771 6.16 -1.09 34.04
CA PHE A 771 7.50 -1.31 33.46
C PHE A 771 7.95 -2.76 33.63
N LYS A 772 7.63 -3.38 34.76
CA LYS A 772 7.92 -4.78 35.01
C LYS A 772 7.05 -5.70 34.13
N GLU A 773 5.74 -5.46 34.06
CA GLU A 773 4.85 -6.26 33.22
C GLU A 773 5.23 -6.17 31.75
N TRP A 774 5.50 -4.95 31.25
CA TRP A 774 5.97 -4.73 29.88
C TRP A 774 7.30 -5.43 29.60
N THR A 775 8.31 -5.32 30.48
CA THR A 775 9.61 -5.97 30.27
C THR A 775 9.52 -7.50 30.35
N SER A 776 8.56 -8.07 31.10
CA SER A 776 8.33 -9.50 31.20
C SER A 776 7.99 -10.16 29.86
N LEU A 777 7.32 -9.44 28.95
CA LEU A 777 7.04 -9.92 27.59
C LEU A 777 8.32 -10.37 26.86
N TYR A 778 9.42 -9.67 27.11
CA TYR A 778 10.69 -9.89 26.42
C TYR A 778 11.62 -10.79 27.22
N VAL A 779 11.60 -10.71 28.55
CA VAL A 779 12.48 -11.51 29.42
C VAL A 779 11.89 -12.88 29.70
N ASP A 780 10.61 -12.94 30.07
CA ASP A 780 9.94 -14.18 30.49
C ASP A 780 9.28 -14.88 29.31
N TYR A 781 8.49 -14.14 28.52
CA TYR A 781 7.78 -14.68 27.35
C TYR A 781 8.64 -14.72 26.08
N SER A 782 9.85 -14.12 26.11
CA SER A 782 10.85 -14.19 25.04
C SER A 782 10.34 -13.73 23.66
N ILE A 783 9.42 -12.76 23.60
CA ILE A 783 9.02 -12.18 22.30
C ILE A 783 10.20 -11.39 21.68
N PRO A 784 10.32 -11.36 20.34
CA PRO A 784 11.46 -10.73 19.69
C PRO A 784 11.48 -9.21 19.85
N VAL A 785 12.64 -8.65 20.21
CA VAL A 785 12.85 -7.19 20.29
C VAL A 785 13.11 -6.56 18.91
N LEU A 786 13.75 -7.29 17.98
CA LEU A 786 14.08 -6.80 16.64
C LEU A 786 13.55 -7.76 15.59
N TYR A 787 12.69 -7.26 14.71
CA TYR A 787 12.09 -8.05 13.65
C TYR A 787 11.64 -7.15 12.49
N ASP A 788 11.53 -7.73 11.30
CA ASP A 788 10.85 -7.11 10.16
C ASP A 788 9.38 -7.55 10.20
N PHE A 789 8.50 -6.63 10.60
CA PHE A 789 7.09 -6.94 10.79
C PHE A 789 6.43 -7.38 9.49
N ALA A 790 6.55 -6.60 8.42
CA ALA A 790 5.87 -6.88 7.16
C ALA A 790 6.27 -8.21 6.56
N ASN A 791 7.57 -8.55 6.54
CA ASN A 791 8.01 -9.84 6.02
C ASN A 791 7.54 -11.01 6.90
N ARG A 792 7.59 -10.90 8.22
CA ARG A 792 7.16 -11.99 9.12
C ARG A 792 5.63 -12.16 9.17
N PHE A 793 4.90 -11.07 9.03
CA PHE A 793 3.44 -11.06 8.91
C PHE A 793 3.01 -11.70 7.58
N ARG A 794 3.70 -11.34 6.48
CA ARG A 794 3.52 -11.93 5.15
C ARG A 794 3.69 -13.45 5.17
N THR A 795 4.78 -13.95 5.76
CA THR A 795 5.05 -15.41 5.84
C THR A 795 4.19 -16.14 6.88
N GLY A 796 3.48 -15.43 7.76
CA GLY A 796 2.71 -16.01 8.86
C GLY A 796 3.57 -16.45 10.06
N GLU A 797 4.86 -16.10 10.10
CA GLU A 797 5.71 -16.39 11.27
C GLU A 797 5.29 -15.53 12.48
N MET A 798 4.75 -14.34 12.19
CA MET A 798 4.22 -13.41 13.18
C MET A 798 2.76 -13.11 12.83
N PRO A 799 1.81 -14.01 13.18
CA PRO A 799 0.41 -13.88 12.78
C PRO A 799 -0.32 -12.74 13.49
N ILE A 800 0.29 -12.13 14.51
CA ILE A 800 -0.24 -11.00 15.26
C ILE A 800 0.90 -10.04 15.62
N GLY A 801 0.64 -8.75 15.50
CA GLY A 801 1.53 -7.73 16.04
C GLY A 801 0.93 -6.34 16.06
N ILE A 802 1.57 -5.46 16.80
CA ILE A 802 1.20 -4.06 16.94
C ILE A 802 2.15 -3.21 16.09
N ALA A 803 1.59 -2.30 15.29
CA ALA A 803 2.35 -1.37 14.46
C ALA A 803 1.56 -0.08 14.29
N ASP A 804 2.22 0.97 13.80
CA ASP A 804 1.55 2.22 13.43
C ASP A 804 0.44 1.97 12.39
N TYR A 805 -0.73 2.62 12.51
CA TYR A 805 -1.85 2.37 11.61
C TYR A 805 -1.51 2.61 10.12
N SER A 806 -0.53 3.48 9.82
CA SER A 806 -0.06 3.71 8.44
C SER A 806 0.54 2.45 7.80
N THR A 807 0.94 1.46 8.62
CA THR A 807 1.41 0.13 8.17
C THR A 807 0.34 -0.61 7.35
N TYR A 808 -0.96 -0.31 7.56
CA TYR A 808 -2.04 -0.87 6.76
C TYR A 808 -1.84 -0.64 5.26
N ASN A 809 -1.48 0.59 4.89
CA ASN A 809 -1.29 0.98 3.49
C ASN A 809 -0.10 0.26 2.88
N TYR A 810 0.99 0.14 3.65
CA TYR A 810 2.18 -0.60 3.23
C TYR A 810 1.88 -2.09 3.03
N LEU A 811 1.24 -2.76 4.00
CA LEU A 811 0.90 -4.18 3.90
C LEU A 811 -0.05 -4.49 2.74
N SER A 812 -1.02 -3.60 2.49
CA SER A 812 -1.99 -3.76 1.39
C SER A 812 -1.33 -3.77 0.00
N VAL A 813 -0.22 -3.04 -0.15
CA VAL A 813 0.58 -3.01 -1.40
C VAL A 813 1.69 -4.06 -1.40
N PHE A 814 2.30 -4.31 -0.23
CA PHE A 814 3.45 -5.21 -0.10
C PHE A 814 3.08 -6.70 -0.16
N ALA A 815 1.89 -7.07 0.33
CA ALA A 815 1.43 -8.46 0.42
C ALA A 815 -0.01 -8.62 -0.10
N PRO A 816 -0.29 -8.32 -1.39
CA PRO A 816 -1.64 -8.40 -1.94
C PRO A 816 -2.22 -9.81 -1.91
N GLU A 817 -1.39 -10.86 -1.88
CA GLU A 817 -1.86 -12.24 -1.73
C GLU A 817 -2.52 -12.50 -0.37
N LEU A 818 -2.34 -11.61 0.61
CA LEU A 818 -3.01 -11.67 1.91
C LEU A 818 -4.34 -10.92 1.92
N LYS A 819 -4.81 -10.37 0.81
CA LYS A 819 -6.05 -9.59 0.76
C LYS A 819 -7.22 -10.35 1.41
N GLY A 820 -7.82 -9.72 2.42
CA GLY A 820 -8.90 -10.25 3.26
C GLY A 820 -8.56 -11.43 4.17
N LEU A 821 -7.30 -11.88 4.21
CA LEU A 821 -6.79 -12.88 5.16
C LEU A 821 -6.26 -12.25 6.46
N TRP A 822 -6.27 -10.92 6.57
CA TRP A 822 -5.87 -10.19 7.77
C TRP A 822 -6.79 -9.01 8.04
N GLU A 823 -6.64 -8.43 9.23
CA GLU A 823 -7.37 -7.25 9.64
C GLU A 823 -6.53 -6.37 10.58
N MET A 824 -6.80 -5.07 10.57
CA MET A 824 -6.28 -4.09 11.53
C MET A 824 -7.41 -3.65 12.45
N VAL A 825 -7.19 -3.75 13.76
CA VAL A 825 -8.18 -3.48 14.83
C VAL A 825 -7.49 -2.70 15.98
N PRO A 826 -8.25 -2.10 16.91
CA PRO A 826 -7.68 -1.46 18.10
C PRO A 826 -6.73 -2.40 18.89
N VAL A 827 -5.73 -1.84 19.55
CA VAL A 827 -4.78 -2.63 20.36
C VAL A 827 -5.47 -3.29 21.54
N PRO A 828 -4.98 -4.44 22.05
CA PRO A 828 -5.46 -5.02 23.30
C PRO A 828 -5.39 -4.00 24.44
N GLY A 829 -6.39 -4.04 25.31
CA GLY A 829 -6.54 -3.09 26.40
C GLY A 829 -6.48 -3.73 27.78
N THR A 830 -6.49 -2.91 28.82
CA THR A 830 -6.61 -3.36 30.21
C THR A 830 -8.05 -3.20 30.70
N VAL A 831 -8.58 -4.23 31.38
CA VAL A 831 -9.90 -4.16 32.00
C VAL A 831 -9.84 -3.27 33.24
N THR A 832 -10.54 -2.14 33.20
CA THR A 832 -10.64 -1.22 34.32
C THR A 832 -11.58 -1.74 35.41
N ASN A 833 -11.53 -1.13 36.60
CA ASN A 833 -12.41 -1.46 37.74
C ASN A 833 -13.93 -1.40 37.42
N ASN A 834 -14.31 -0.69 36.35
CA ASN A 834 -15.70 -0.55 35.90
C ASN A 834 -16.08 -1.57 34.80
N ASN A 835 -15.23 -2.56 34.52
CA ASN A 835 -15.42 -3.57 33.47
C ASN A 835 -15.47 -2.97 32.06
N GLN A 836 -14.84 -1.80 31.85
CA GLN A 836 -14.56 -1.21 30.55
C GLN A 836 -13.11 -1.52 30.16
N ILE A 837 -12.85 -1.69 28.87
CA ILE A 837 -11.49 -1.91 28.34
C ILE A 837 -10.89 -0.54 28.03
N ASN A 838 -9.78 -0.20 28.68
CA ASN A 838 -8.99 0.99 28.35
C ASN A 838 -7.95 0.60 27.29
N ARG A 839 -7.99 1.27 26.13
CA ARG A 839 -7.10 0.98 24.99
C ARG A 839 -6.07 2.09 24.75
N ALA A 840 -5.76 2.86 25.78
CA ALA A 840 -4.87 4.00 25.67
C ALA A 840 -3.53 3.68 24.98
N VAL A 841 -3.15 4.54 24.03
CA VAL A 841 -1.87 4.49 23.31
C VAL A 841 -1.33 5.91 23.13
N SER A 842 0.00 6.06 23.09
CA SER A 842 0.58 7.36 22.72
C SER A 842 0.51 7.62 21.22
N SER A 843 0.25 8.86 20.80
CA SER A 843 0.43 9.27 19.40
C SER A 843 1.85 9.76 19.08
N SER A 844 2.17 9.72 17.79
CA SER A 844 3.31 10.37 17.15
C SER A 844 2.81 11.26 16.01
N GLY A 845 3.68 12.05 15.39
CA GLY A 845 3.29 12.89 14.27
C GLY A 845 4.26 14.03 13.97
N THR A 846 3.77 14.98 13.19
CA THR A 846 4.46 16.20 12.81
C THR A 846 3.55 17.41 12.96
N ALA A 847 4.13 18.60 12.98
CA ALA A 847 3.40 19.84 13.15
C ALA A 847 4.05 21.02 12.42
N SER A 848 3.24 22.07 12.27
CA SER A 848 3.63 23.36 11.72
C SER A 848 3.93 24.36 12.83
N ILE A 849 5.03 25.09 12.70
CA ILE A 849 5.45 26.14 13.65
C ILE A 849 5.70 27.47 12.94
N ILE A 850 5.51 28.57 13.67
CA ILE A 850 5.89 29.92 13.24
C ILE A 850 7.14 30.34 14.02
N LEU A 851 8.19 30.75 13.31
CA LEU A 851 9.45 31.14 13.93
C LEU A 851 9.33 32.56 14.52
N LYS A 852 9.85 32.76 15.73
CA LYS A 852 9.69 34.02 16.48
C LYS A 852 10.30 35.24 15.77
N ASN A 853 11.32 35.01 14.94
CA ASN A 853 12.03 36.04 14.20
C ASN A 853 11.31 36.47 12.90
N SER A 854 10.23 35.80 12.51
CA SER A 854 9.43 36.16 11.35
C SER A 854 8.88 37.59 11.47
N THR A 855 8.95 38.34 10.38
CA THR A 855 8.29 39.65 10.22
C THR A 855 6.86 39.51 9.71
N HIS A 856 6.43 38.30 9.32
CA HIS A 856 5.16 37.97 8.67
C HIS A 856 4.27 37.06 9.54
N GLN A 857 4.24 37.27 10.87
CA GLN A 857 3.58 36.33 11.79
C GLN A 857 2.07 36.17 11.56
N GLU A 858 1.37 37.24 11.16
CA GLU A 858 -0.07 37.17 10.81
C GLU A 858 -0.28 36.39 9.50
N ASP A 859 0.52 36.68 8.47
CA ASP A 859 0.46 35.98 7.17
C ASP A 859 0.82 34.49 7.33
N ALA A 860 1.81 34.19 8.17
CA ALA A 860 2.20 32.85 8.56
C ALA A 860 1.07 32.09 9.26
N TRP A 861 0.30 32.78 10.11
CA TRP A 861 -0.86 32.20 10.77
C TRP A 861 -2.00 31.91 9.79
N GLU A 862 -2.32 32.84 8.89
CA GLU A 862 -3.28 32.60 7.81
C GLU A 862 -2.87 31.41 6.94
N PHE A 863 -1.58 31.29 6.62
CA PHE A 863 -1.05 30.14 5.89
C PHE A 863 -1.23 28.83 6.65
N ILE A 864 -0.91 28.76 7.95
CA ILE A 864 -1.09 27.54 8.74
C ILE A 864 -2.58 27.16 8.86
N LYS A 865 -3.49 28.13 9.03
CA LYS A 865 -4.94 27.89 9.05
C LYS A 865 -5.46 27.30 7.75
N TRP A 866 -4.97 27.83 6.62
CA TRP A 866 -5.27 27.32 5.29
C TRP A 866 -4.67 25.93 5.09
N TRP A 867 -3.39 25.75 5.38
CA TRP A 867 -2.66 24.50 5.17
C TRP A 867 -3.31 23.34 5.92
N THR A 868 -3.73 23.59 7.16
CA THR A 868 -4.32 22.58 8.05
C THR A 868 -5.84 22.47 7.98
N SER A 869 -6.47 23.17 7.03
CA SER A 869 -7.91 23.04 6.77
C SER A 869 -8.27 21.69 6.16
N ALA A 870 -9.51 21.24 6.37
CA ALA A 870 -9.92 19.89 5.98
C ALA A 870 -9.84 19.66 4.47
N ASP A 871 -10.26 20.65 3.68
CA ASP A 871 -10.26 20.59 2.22
C ASP A 871 -8.85 20.59 1.63
N ILE A 872 -7.94 21.40 2.18
CA ILE A 872 -6.55 21.45 1.72
C ILE A 872 -5.78 20.20 2.13
N GLN A 873 -5.95 19.71 3.35
CA GLN A 873 -5.34 18.47 3.82
C GLN A 873 -5.84 17.26 2.99
N ALA A 874 -7.13 17.20 2.68
CA ALA A 874 -7.69 16.17 1.81
C ALA A 874 -7.13 16.26 0.36
N LYS A 875 -7.08 17.47 -0.23
CA LYS A 875 -6.46 17.69 -1.55
C LYS A 875 -5.00 17.28 -1.57
N PHE A 876 -4.23 17.69 -0.56
CA PHE A 876 -2.83 17.33 -0.41
C PHE A 876 -2.64 15.82 -0.31
N GLY A 877 -3.40 15.15 0.56
CA GLY A 877 -3.36 13.70 0.70
C GLY A 877 -3.68 12.96 -0.59
N LYS A 878 -4.70 13.42 -1.34
CA LYS A 878 -5.10 12.88 -2.64
C LYS A 878 -4.04 13.11 -3.72
N GLU A 879 -3.44 14.30 -3.79
CA GLU A 879 -2.35 14.57 -4.74
C GLU A 879 -1.10 13.74 -4.38
N LEU A 880 -0.77 13.61 -3.10
CA LEU A 880 0.35 12.78 -2.64
C LEU A 880 0.12 11.29 -2.99
N GLU A 881 -1.07 10.77 -2.73
CA GLU A 881 -1.48 9.41 -3.10
C GLU A 881 -1.45 9.22 -4.62
N SER A 882 -1.83 10.24 -5.42
CA SER A 882 -1.73 10.18 -6.88
C SER A 882 -0.30 10.13 -7.41
N ILE A 883 0.69 10.57 -6.64
CA ILE A 883 2.10 10.63 -7.05
C ILE A 883 2.87 9.41 -6.55
N ILE A 884 2.68 9.04 -5.28
CA ILE A 884 3.49 8.04 -4.57
C ILE A 884 2.72 6.72 -4.38
N GLY A 885 1.41 6.73 -4.66
CA GLY A 885 0.51 5.57 -4.56
C GLY A 885 -0.13 5.44 -3.18
N VAL A 886 -1.08 4.51 -3.09
CA VAL A 886 -1.88 4.21 -1.88
C VAL A 886 -1.02 3.94 -0.64
N ALA A 887 0.16 3.36 -0.82
CA ALA A 887 1.11 3.08 0.27
C ALA A 887 1.53 4.35 1.05
N ALA A 888 1.47 5.52 0.42
CA ALA A 888 1.86 6.81 0.99
C ALA A 888 0.67 7.66 1.44
N ARG A 889 -0.52 7.06 1.60
CA ARG A 889 -1.71 7.76 2.07
C ARG A 889 -1.42 8.58 3.32
N TYR A 890 -1.81 9.84 3.26
CA TYR A 890 -1.42 10.85 4.23
C TYR A 890 -2.16 10.68 5.56
N ALA A 891 -1.39 10.62 6.64
CA ALA A 891 -1.88 10.43 8.01
C ALA A 891 -2.22 11.78 8.67
N THR A 892 -3.14 12.55 8.06
CA THR A 892 -3.51 13.88 8.55
C THR A 892 -4.05 13.83 9.99
N ALA A 893 -3.70 14.82 10.80
CA ALA A 893 -4.23 14.99 12.14
C ALA A 893 -5.64 15.62 12.15
N ASN A 894 -6.08 16.20 11.04
CA ASN A 894 -7.37 16.86 10.93
C ASN A 894 -8.51 15.82 10.88
N LEU A 895 -9.44 15.92 11.84
CA LEU A 895 -10.50 14.93 12.07
C LEU A 895 -11.50 14.83 10.90
N GLU A 896 -11.75 15.94 10.19
CA GLU A 896 -12.64 15.94 9.02
C GLU A 896 -11.90 15.45 7.77
N ALA A 897 -10.63 15.86 7.59
CA ALA A 897 -9.85 15.47 6.41
C ALA A 897 -9.62 13.95 6.32
N VAL A 898 -9.42 13.27 7.47
CA VAL A 898 -9.15 11.83 7.47
C VAL A 898 -10.34 11.01 6.96
N GLU A 899 -11.58 11.48 7.15
CA GLU A 899 -12.80 10.85 6.60
C GLU A 899 -12.86 10.94 5.07
N LEU A 900 -12.25 11.97 4.50
CA LEU A 900 -12.25 12.25 3.06
C LEU A 900 -11.14 11.51 2.29
N LEU A 901 -10.22 10.86 3.01
CA LEU A 901 -9.15 10.05 2.44
C LEU A 901 -9.60 8.60 2.22
N GLY A 902 -8.88 7.86 1.37
CA GLY A 902 -9.25 6.53 0.85
C GLY A 902 -9.32 5.35 1.84
N TRP A 903 -9.75 5.56 3.08
CA TRP A 903 -9.97 4.46 4.03
C TRP A 903 -11.31 3.76 3.77
N SER A 904 -11.29 2.43 3.68
CA SER A 904 -12.54 1.65 3.70
C SER A 904 -13.31 1.98 4.99
N SER A 905 -14.64 2.00 4.95
CA SER A 905 -15.44 2.43 6.10
C SER A 905 -15.19 1.56 7.33
N LYS A 906 -14.99 0.26 7.13
CA LYS A 906 -14.58 -0.68 8.19
C LYS A 906 -13.21 -0.33 8.78
N THR A 907 -12.20 -0.08 7.93
CA THR A 907 -10.85 0.31 8.39
C THR A 907 -10.89 1.64 9.13
N TYR A 908 -11.61 2.63 8.59
CA TYR A 908 -11.78 3.94 9.21
C TYR A 908 -12.44 3.83 10.59
N ARG A 909 -13.49 3.02 10.76
CA ARG A 909 -14.12 2.80 12.07
C ARG A 909 -13.14 2.26 13.11
N ASN A 910 -12.31 1.29 12.73
CA ASN A 910 -11.32 0.74 13.66
C ASN A 910 -10.26 1.80 14.03
N ILE A 911 -9.86 2.66 13.08
CA ILE A 911 -8.96 3.79 13.35
C ILE A 911 -9.64 4.78 14.30
N ALA A 912 -10.89 5.18 14.01
CA ALA A 912 -11.65 6.13 14.82
C ALA A 912 -11.89 5.62 16.25
N GLU A 913 -12.26 4.34 16.42
CA GLU A 913 -12.43 3.70 17.72
C GLU A 913 -11.13 3.74 18.55
N GLN A 914 -9.98 3.46 17.95
CA GLN A 914 -8.71 3.59 18.65
C GLN A 914 -8.35 5.05 18.93
N TRP A 915 -8.68 5.97 18.02
CA TRP A 915 -8.35 7.39 18.12
C TRP A 915 -8.99 8.04 19.36
N GLU A 916 -10.22 7.65 19.69
CA GLU A 916 -10.93 8.12 20.91
C GLU A 916 -10.17 7.81 22.21
N GLU A 917 -9.27 6.82 22.19
CA GLU A 917 -8.47 6.37 23.33
C GLU A 917 -7.00 6.85 23.23
N VAL A 918 -6.63 7.62 22.22
CA VAL A 918 -5.26 8.11 22.05
C VAL A 918 -4.92 9.15 23.12
N VAL A 919 -3.71 9.07 23.66
CA VAL A 919 -3.19 9.98 24.68
C VAL A 919 -1.96 10.72 24.13
N GLY A 920 -1.96 12.04 24.24
CA GLY A 920 -0.81 12.85 23.88
C GLY A 920 0.29 12.75 24.94
N ASN A 921 1.54 12.55 24.51
CA ASN A 921 2.68 12.64 25.41
C ASN A 921 3.03 14.12 25.63
N PRO A 922 2.90 14.68 26.84
CA PRO A 922 3.31 16.06 27.10
C PRO A 922 4.84 16.20 26.93
N GLU A 923 5.28 17.29 26.32
CA GLU A 923 6.70 17.63 26.23
C GLU A 923 7.09 18.57 27.36
N VAL A 924 8.22 18.31 28.02
CA VAL A 924 8.69 19.07 29.19
C VAL A 924 10.13 19.53 28.98
N PRO A 925 10.62 20.56 29.70
CA PRO A 925 12.04 20.89 29.69
C PRO A 925 12.89 19.69 30.12
N GLY A 926 13.75 19.19 29.23
CA GLY A 926 14.51 17.95 29.46
C GLY A 926 13.77 16.67 29.01
N GLY A 927 12.58 16.79 28.44
CA GLY A 927 11.72 15.69 27.98
C GLY A 927 12.42 14.71 27.04
N TYR A 928 13.25 15.22 26.11
CA TYR A 928 14.12 14.44 25.21
C TYR A 928 14.97 13.34 25.91
N PHE A 929 15.22 13.47 27.22
CA PHE A 929 15.97 12.50 28.01
C PHE A 929 15.13 11.29 28.43
N THR A 930 13.82 11.47 28.60
CA THR A 930 12.87 10.44 29.05
C THR A 930 12.82 9.23 28.10
N PRO A 931 12.52 9.38 26.79
CA PRO A 931 12.45 8.22 25.89
C PRO A 931 13.80 7.49 25.81
N ARG A 932 14.92 8.22 25.86
CA ARG A 932 16.27 7.63 25.88
C ARG A 932 16.53 6.78 27.12
N HIS A 933 16.10 7.25 28.29
CA HIS A 933 16.37 6.57 29.54
C HIS A 933 15.39 5.44 29.84
N VAL A 934 14.15 5.50 29.35
CA VAL A 934 13.25 4.34 29.29
C VAL A 934 13.85 3.25 28.40
N GLU A 935 14.41 3.61 27.23
CA GLU A 935 15.10 2.63 26.37
C GLU A 935 16.35 2.04 27.05
N ASN A 936 17.16 2.85 27.73
CA ASN A 936 18.32 2.36 28.47
C ASN A 936 17.91 1.44 29.63
N ALA A 937 16.82 1.78 30.34
CA ALA A 937 16.25 0.95 31.39
C ALA A 937 15.82 -0.41 30.84
N PHE A 938 15.05 -0.42 29.74
CA PHE A 938 14.66 -1.64 29.04
C PHE A 938 15.88 -2.47 28.65
N ARG A 939 16.89 -1.85 28.03
CA ARG A 939 18.12 -2.54 27.58
C ARG A 939 18.87 -3.20 28.73
N LYS A 940 18.91 -2.59 29.93
CA LYS A 940 19.53 -3.22 31.11
C LYS A 940 18.74 -4.44 31.58
N VAL A 941 17.42 -4.30 31.71
CA VAL A 941 16.56 -5.43 32.12
C VAL A 941 16.65 -6.57 31.11
N TYR A 942 16.62 -6.27 29.82
CA TYR A 942 16.66 -7.28 28.77
C TYR A 942 18.05 -7.93 28.59
N ASN A 943 19.13 -7.14 28.51
CA ASN A 943 20.46 -7.67 28.21
C ASN A 943 21.21 -8.16 29.46
N ASP A 944 21.08 -7.45 30.57
CA ASP A 944 21.85 -7.68 31.79
C ASP A 944 21.03 -8.44 32.86
N LEU A 945 19.71 -8.63 32.64
CA LEU A 945 18.76 -9.23 33.58
C LEU A 945 18.73 -8.50 34.93
N ASP A 946 18.94 -7.19 34.89
CA ASP A 946 18.81 -6.30 36.04
C ASP A 946 17.35 -6.28 36.53
N ASP A 947 17.14 -6.03 37.82
CA ASP A 947 15.81 -5.93 38.41
C ASP A 947 15.05 -4.74 37.78
N PRO A 948 13.85 -4.95 37.21
CA PRO A 948 13.14 -3.90 36.49
C PRO A 948 12.71 -2.74 37.39
N ARG A 949 12.37 -3.01 38.66
CA ARG A 949 11.97 -1.99 39.63
C ARG A 949 13.15 -1.10 39.99
N GLU A 950 14.28 -1.68 40.40
CA GLU A 950 15.46 -0.88 40.74
C GLU A 950 15.97 -0.09 39.53
N THR A 951 15.93 -0.70 38.34
CA THR A 951 16.43 -0.07 37.10
C THR A 951 15.61 1.16 36.70
N ILE A 952 14.28 1.08 36.69
CA ILE A 952 13.45 2.23 36.30
C ILE A 952 13.54 3.36 37.34
N LEU A 953 13.65 3.02 38.64
CA LEU A 953 13.85 4.01 39.70
C LEU A 953 15.18 4.77 39.56
N ASP A 954 16.27 4.08 39.25
CA ASP A 954 17.58 4.70 38.99
C ASP A 954 17.52 5.68 37.80
N TYR A 955 16.81 5.29 36.74
CA TYR A 955 16.64 6.14 35.57
C TYR A 955 15.64 7.27 35.78
N ALA A 956 14.61 7.11 36.60
CA ALA A 956 13.70 8.18 36.99
C ALA A 956 14.47 9.31 37.70
N ILE A 957 15.39 8.98 38.62
CA ILE A 957 16.28 9.97 39.27
C ILE A 957 17.13 10.72 38.23
N THR A 958 17.64 10.00 37.23
CA THR A 958 18.46 10.58 36.16
C THR A 958 17.66 11.53 35.28
N ILE A 959 16.40 11.17 34.98
CA ILE A 959 15.45 12.00 34.22
C ILE A 959 15.11 13.25 35.02
N ASP A 960 14.78 13.12 36.30
CA ASP A 960 14.47 14.24 37.20
C ASP A 960 15.64 15.22 37.34
N LEU A 961 16.88 14.71 37.39
CA LEU A 961 18.06 15.56 37.43
C LEU A 961 18.16 16.43 36.17
N GLU A 962 17.90 15.85 34.99
CA GLU A 962 17.94 16.59 33.73
C GLU A 962 16.77 17.58 33.61
N ILE A 963 15.55 17.18 33.99
CA ILE A 963 14.39 18.08 34.04
C ILE A 963 14.70 19.27 34.93
N ASN A 964 15.19 19.04 36.16
CA ASN A 964 15.57 20.12 37.07
C ASN A 964 16.69 20.99 36.51
N ASN A 965 17.73 20.40 35.92
CA ASN A 965 18.82 21.17 35.29
C ASN A 965 18.30 22.10 34.19
N LYS A 966 17.39 21.60 33.32
CA LYS A 966 16.80 22.39 32.24
C LYS A 966 15.87 23.46 32.77
N ARG A 967 15.04 23.15 33.77
CA ARG A 967 14.18 24.15 34.42
C ARG A 967 15.02 25.27 35.04
N ILE A 968 16.14 24.96 35.71
CA ILE A 968 17.09 25.96 36.21
C ILE A 968 17.73 26.77 35.06
N GLU A 969 18.19 26.10 33.99
CA GLU A 969 18.81 26.73 32.82
C GLU A 969 17.88 27.77 32.17
N PHE A 970 16.59 27.47 32.12
CA PHE A 970 15.56 28.31 31.50
C PHE A 970 14.78 29.19 32.49
N GLY A 971 15.15 29.18 33.78
CA GLY A 971 14.53 30.02 34.82
C GLY A 971 13.08 29.66 35.16
N LEU A 972 12.70 28.40 35.01
CA LEU A 972 11.39 27.85 35.34
C LEU A 972 11.36 27.36 36.81
N GLU A 973 10.17 27.26 37.40
CA GLU A 973 10.01 26.76 38.78
C GLU A 973 10.50 25.31 38.91
N THR A 974 11.35 25.00 39.88
CA THR A 974 11.79 23.63 40.18
C THR A 974 10.81 22.94 41.12
N LEU A 975 10.95 21.62 41.28
CA LEU A 975 10.20 20.86 42.28
C LEU A 975 10.51 21.28 43.73
N GLU A 976 11.73 21.81 43.97
CA GLU A 976 12.20 22.31 45.27
C GLU A 976 11.76 23.73 45.63
#